data_AF-A0A553NUX4-F1
#
_entry.id   AF-A0A553NUX4-F1
#
_cell.length_a   1.000
_cell.length_b   1.000
_cell.length_c   1.000
_cell.angle_alpha   90.00
_cell.angle_beta   90.00
_cell.angle_gamma   90.00
#
_symmetry.space_group_name_H-M   'P 1'
#
loop_
_entity.id
_entity.type
_entity.pdbx_description
1 polymer ?
#
loop_
_entity_poly.entity_id
_entity_poly.type
_entity_poly.pdbx_seq_one_letter_code
_entity_poly.pdbx_strand_id
1 'polypeptide(L)'
;MARDHLILLFLFPVFIQGFDIGQCGQNIILKNLTKIQHIAVASNATESARGTWPWMVSAGFQDRSQWIHACGGSLISDRHVLTAAHCTGYRGLRLRFGDQSHFSTADDDHVVIRDMVTYVHPKFGESGIETVYYDVAIWELESPVEFNDFIQPICLPRLSNEDIDSHKDELVDIIGWGRKFRGATIDGVLRHAPLKIFAQEWCNITHARAFETNDVIRERWPQLFPSCVMCAGHSNGGYGSCKGDSGSPLVKFESGEPYPRYVQLGVIVGGVGQCGNRDFPSTYTRVEDFEVMNFINAVLKRSNPSARSLLDGTMSSAPVFSEADTMEQVQEILRNRFSQELGDVFASVLIKQASERLIELDEDLDFPFDVSGTTLIHEAVRFNSLDTFKTLIWNGADLDSQNDFDQTPFHLAAELGRSDMIQLALQYYADPDIKDSLGRNALHVAAKNGHLDVVEMLLRYGMDIDSLDEQLRTPLHLALANNKNRQANNATALYLIKSNANVTLADRDGFQAIHFAAKNAPTHVLEQLLWRGASQSSRTKIGQSPLILASSESNVEVIQYLIQAAEVDVMERDFENMTCLHYTAQRNLFFPSKILLEEGVEINAKDMRLSSPLHYSSQHGYSRLNKMLLSNGADVNAQDAMGMTPLVKALSDDIIDRAHEDTAKGLIHALADLQVQDHNGWKARDQAVKSGYDTIVQLIDDVLSGRLVLELPKFEEIVIKRKKDGISDKIDEEVVDPVKEWLDKNGPKRLADDVSEFFSKPTKQFIGHFENDELKDKVKTEFNRPFKQLEDVLEKDKVESELKRLQDRVKESKTIKRVQNKVEKEAKRIFKIFG
;
A
#
# COMPACT_ATOMS: atom_id res chain seq x y z
N MET A 1 39.37 -38.07 -8.21
CA MET A 1 38.97 -36.75 -8.72
C MET A 1 37.47 -36.73 -8.83
N ALA A 2 36.84 -36.46 -7.69
CA ALA A 2 35.41 -36.33 -7.44
C ALA A 2 35.30 -35.15 -6.46
N ARG A 3 34.21 -34.35 -6.56
CA ARG A 3 34.01 -32.94 -6.16
C ARG A 3 34.13 -32.04 -7.41
N ASP A 4 33.09 -31.43 -7.97
CA ASP A 4 31.96 -30.74 -7.34
C ASP A 4 30.64 -30.86 -8.12
N HIS A 5 29.55 -31.15 -7.40
CA HIS A 5 28.15 -30.96 -7.79
C HIS A 5 27.54 -29.96 -6.77
N LEU A 6 26.56 -29.18 -7.23
CA LEU A 6 25.73 -28.16 -6.55
C LEU A 6 26.36 -26.77 -6.35
N ILE A 7 25.90 -25.81 -7.18
CA ILE A 7 25.22 -24.55 -6.84
C ILE A 7 25.17 -23.72 -8.14
N LEU A 8 23.98 -23.53 -8.72
CA LEU A 8 23.59 -22.39 -9.58
C LEU A 8 22.06 -22.44 -9.80
N LEU A 9 21.33 -22.38 -8.69
CA LEU A 9 20.02 -21.73 -8.60
C LEU A 9 20.30 -20.40 -7.88
N PHE A 10 19.61 -19.33 -8.31
CA PHE A 10 19.84 -17.91 -7.99
C PHE A 10 20.82 -17.18 -8.91
N LEU A 11 20.27 -16.49 -9.91
CA LEU A 11 20.41 -15.05 -10.17
C LEU A 11 19.98 -14.79 -11.62
N PHE A 12 18.75 -14.32 -11.83
CA PHE A 12 18.38 -13.32 -12.85
C PHE A 12 16.93 -12.91 -12.59
N PRO A 13 16.67 -11.76 -11.94
CA PRO A 13 15.36 -11.13 -12.02
C PRO A 13 15.17 -10.67 -13.47
N VAL A 14 14.04 -11.06 -14.05
CA VAL A 14 13.51 -10.50 -15.29
C VAL A 14 13.42 -8.99 -15.12
N PHE A 15 14.32 -8.27 -15.78
CA PHE A 15 14.16 -6.85 -16.04
C PHE A 15 12.98 -6.71 -17.00
N ILE A 16 11.80 -6.37 -16.48
CA ILE A 16 10.85 -5.57 -17.25
C ILE A 16 11.50 -4.18 -17.31
N GLN A 17 12.35 -3.94 -18.31
CA GLN A 17 12.71 -2.58 -18.67
C GLN A 17 11.43 -1.91 -19.17
N GLY A 18 10.81 -1.11 -18.31
CA GLY A 18 9.93 -0.03 -18.75
C GLY A 18 10.68 0.80 -19.79
N PHE A 19 9.94 1.28 -20.79
CA PHE A 19 10.42 2.18 -21.85
C PHE A 19 11.53 3.10 -21.34
N ASP A 20 12.78 2.82 -21.73
CA ASP A 20 13.89 3.73 -21.48
C ASP A 20 13.76 4.86 -22.50
N ILE A 21 13.09 5.94 -22.10
CA ILE A 21 13.15 7.23 -22.80
C ILE A 21 14.56 7.77 -22.54
N GLY A 22 15.56 7.17 -23.20
CA GLY A 22 16.99 7.30 -22.92
C GLY A 22 17.60 8.69 -23.16
N GLN A 23 16.81 9.75 -23.19
CA GLN A 23 17.24 11.14 -23.33
C GLN A 23 16.45 12.14 -22.45
N CYS A 24 15.61 11.69 -21.50
CA CYS A 24 14.90 12.63 -20.63
C CYS A 24 15.85 13.25 -19.59
N GLY A 25 15.88 14.59 -19.50
CA GLY A 25 16.57 15.34 -18.43
C GLY A 25 18.11 15.33 -18.38
N GLN A 26 18.83 14.62 -19.26
CA GLN A 26 20.27 14.36 -19.11
C GLN A 26 21.21 15.59 -19.24
N ASN A 27 20.77 16.70 -19.87
CA ASN A 27 21.65 17.85 -20.14
C ASN A 27 21.52 19.02 -19.14
N ILE A 28 20.64 18.94 -18.14
CA ILE A 28 20.44 20.04 -17.16
C ILE A 28 21.60 20.14 -16.17
N ILE A 29 22.31 19.04 -15.90
CA ILE A 29 23.24 18.96 -14.77
C ILE A 29 24.63 19.53 -15.10
N LEU A 30 25.06 19.54 -16.36
CA LEU A 30 26.44 19.89 -16.69
C LEU A 30 26.73 21.40 -16.82
N LYS A 31 25.72 22.29 -16.84
CA LYS A 31 25.94 23.74 -17.02
C LYS A 31 25.39 24.68 -15.93
N ASN A 32 24.45 24.26 -15.07
CA ASN A 32 23.70 25.23 -14.22
C ASN A 32 23.53 24.89 -12.73
N LEU A 33 24.31 23.94 -12.18
CA LEU A 33 24.31 23.64 -10.72
C LEU A 33 24.64 24.86 -9.83
N THR A 34 25.23 25.93 -10.38
CA THR A 34 25.54 27.16 -9.63
C THR A 34 24.38 28.15 -9.51
N LYS A 35 23.27 27.99 -10.25
CA LYS A 35 22.13 28.95 -10.20
C LYS A 35 20.93 28.49 -9.38
N ILE A 36 20.76 27.19 -9.13
CA ILE A 36 19.54 26.64 -8.53
C ILE A 36 19.61 26.59 -6.98
N GLN A 37 20.79 26.82 -6.37
CA GLN A 37 20.97 26.70 -4.91
C GLN A 37 20.48 27.86 -4.04
N HIS A 38 19.92 28.94 -4.60
CA HIS A 38 19.50 30.09 -3.79
C HIS A 38 18.23 30.77 -4.29
N ILE A 39 17.04 30.20 -4.02
CA ILE A 39 15.84 31.02 -3.87
C ILE A 39 15.08 30.54 -2.64
N ALA A 40 15.29 31.27 -1.53
CA ALA A 40 14.49 31.15 -0.32
C ALA A 40 13.12 31.82 -0.52
N VAL A 41 12.12 31.21 0.11
CA VAL A 41 10.68 31.51 0.09
C VAL A 41 10.34 33.00 0.26
N ALA A 42 9.53 33.54 -0.64
CA ALA A 42 8.53 34.55 -0.33
C ALA A 42 7.42 34.47 -1.40
N SER A 43 6.17 34.54 -0.97
CA SER A 43 4.96 34.54 -1.79
C SER A 43 5.07 35.45 -3.03
N ASN A 44 5.42 34.89 -4.20
CA ASN A 44 5.22 35.40 -5.57
C ASN A 44 5.99 34.48 -6.54
N ALA A 45 5.34 33.97 -7.60
CA ALA A 45 6.02 33.18 -8.63
C ALA A 45 7.20 33.96 -9.24
N THR A 46 8.38 33.33 -9.29
CA THR A 46 9.62 33.94 -9.77
C THR A 46 9.76 33.79 -11.27
N GLU A 47 10.31 34.82 -11.93
CA GLU A 47 10.63 34.74 -13.36
C GLU A 47 11.75 33.73 -13.56
N SER A 48 11.53 32.80 -14.49
CA SER A 48 12.50 31.76 -14.82
C SER A 48 13.52 32.32 -15.79
N ALA A 49 14.80 31.99 -15.60
CA ALA A 49 15.81 32.34 -16.60
C ALA A 49 15.61 31.51 -17.89
N ARG A 50 16.04 32.06 -19.03
CA ARG A 50 16.02 31.36 -20.32
C ARG A 50 16.67 29.97 -20.22
N GLY A 51 16.00 28.94 -20.75
CA GLY A 51 16.49 27.56 -20.77
C GLY A 51 16.41 26.80 -19.44
N THR A 52 15.81 27.38 -18.39
CA THR A 52 15.66 26.68 -17.09
C THR A 52 14.68 25.51 -17.17
N TRP A 53 13.64 25.63 -18.00
CA TRP A 53 12.54 24.68 -18.10
C TRP A 53 12.32 24.27 -19.57
N PRO A 54 13.23 23.48 -20.17
CA PRO A 54 13.30 23.25 -21.61
C PRO A 54 12.17 22.36 -22.18
N TRP A 55 11.35 21.74 -21.31
CA TRP A 55 10.18 20.97 -21.73
C TRP A 55 8.90 21.79 -21.83
N MET A 56 8.91 23.08 -21.46
CA MET A 56 7.69 23.87 -21.43
C MET A 56 7.16 24.15 -22.85
N VAL A 57 5.85 23.96 -23.01
CA VAL A 57 5.13 24.19 -24.26
C VAL A 57 3.99 25.17 -24.03
N SER A 58 3.95 26.21 -24.88
CA SER A 58 2.89 27.21 -24.89
C SER A 58 1.95 26.91 -26.05
N ALA A 59 0.69 26.58 -25.76
CA ALA A 59 -0.36 26.42 -26.75
C ALA A 59 -1.14 27.73 -26.87
N GLY A 60 -1.28 28.24 -28.09
CA GLY A 60 -1.85 29.56 -28.28
C GLY A 60 -2.11 29.92 -29.72
N PHE A 61 -2.42 31.20 -29.91
CA PHE A 61 -2.73 31.80 -31.20
C PHE A 61 -1.69 32.86 -31.54
N GLN A 62 -1.34 32.93 -32.81
CA GLN A 62 -0.55 34.04 -33.33
C GLN A 62 -1.51 35.14 -33.78
N ASP A 63 -1.50 36.28 -33.10
CA ASP A 63 -2.19 37.50 -33.56
C ASP A 63 -1.13 38.53 -33.99
N ARG A 64 -1.01 38.74 -35.30
CA ARG A 64 0.06 39.56 -35.90
C ARG A 64 1.44 39.12 -35.38
N SER A 65 2.18 40.02 -34.73
CA SER A 65 3.51 39.76 -34.15
C SER A 65 3.47 39.36 -32.67
N GLN A 66 2.30 39.12 -32.08
CA GLN A 66 2.16 38.76 -30.66
C GLN A 66 1.60 37.34 -30.49
N TRP A 67 2.15 36.62 -29.53
CA TRP A 67 1.68 35.30 -29.13
C TRP A 67 0.65 35.40 -28.00
N ILE A 68 -0.52 34.81 -28.21
CA ILE A 68 -1.60 34.76 -27.21
C ILE A 68 -1.65 33.35 -26.63
N HIS A 69 -1.11 33.20 -25.42
CA HIS A 69 -1.14 31.94 -24.67
C HIS A 69 -2.57 31.58 -24.23
N ALA A 70 -2.94 30.31 -24.43
CA ALA A 70 -4.24 29.76 -24.05
C ALA A 70 -4.12 28.62 -23.03
N CYS A 71 -3.16 27.70 -23.24
CA CYS A 71 -2.88 26.57 -22.36
C CYS A 71 -1.39 26.21 -22.38
N GLY A 72 -0.95 25.56 -21.31
CA GLY A 72 0.39 24.98 -21.19
C GLY A 72 0.44 23.50 -21.55
N GLY A 73 1.66 22.99 -21.58
CA GLY A 73 1.96 21.57 -21.76
C GLY A 73 3.43 21.31 -21.50
N SER A 74 3.80 20.03 -21.53
CA SER A 74 5.19 19.58 -21.36
C SER A 74 5.57 18.60 -22.46
N LEU A 75 6.72 18.84 -23.09
CA LEU A 75 7.31 17.93 -24.07
C LEU A 75 7.78 16.65 -23.35
N ILE A 76 7.25 15.50 -23.74
CA ILE A 76 7.59 14.18 -23.15
C ILE A 76 8.36 13.28 -24.14
N SER A 77 8.36 13.64 -25.43
CA SER A 77 9.23 13.09 -26.47
C SER A 77 9.46 14.15 -27.55
N ASP A 78 10.28 13.87 -28.56
CA ASP A 78 10.47 14.70 -29.76
C ASP A 78 9.17 15.01 -30.55
N ARG A 79 8.07 14.32 -30.25
CA ARG A 79 6.79 14.44 -30.95
C ARG A 79 5.58 14.55 -30.04
N HIS A 80 5.73 14.47 -28.72
CA HIS A 80 4.58 14.36 -27.83
C HIS A 80 4.62 15.41 -26.76
N VAL A 81 3.49 16.08 -26.57
CA VAL A 81 3.26 17.08 -25.52
C VAL A 81 2.11 16.60 -24.65
N LEU A 82 2.37 16.46 -23.35
CA LEU A 82 1.36 16.15 -22.33
C LEU A 82 0.67 17.44 -21.89
N THR A 83 -0.66 17.44 -21.82
CA THR A 83 -1.47 18.61 -21.46
C THR A 83 -2.82 18.20 -20.84
N ALA A 84 -3.67 19.16 -20.50
CA ALA A 84 -5.02 18.93 -20.00
C ALA A 84 -6.01 18.70 -21.16
N ALA A 85 -6.98 17.83 -20.98
CA ALA A 85 -7.95 17.51 -22.03
C ALA A 85 -8.87 18.69 -22.37
N HIS A 86 -9.27 19.52 -21.41
CA HIS A 86 -10.10 20.69 -21.71
C HIS A 86 -9.38 21.74 -22.57
N CYS A 87 -8.04 21.72 -22.61
CA CYS A 87 -7.25 22.57 -23.51
C CYS A 87 -7.40 22.19 -24.98
N THR A 88 -8.00 21.04 -25.29
CA THR A 88 -8.24 20.59 -26.66
C THR A 88 -9.50 21.18 -27.28
N GLY A 89 -10.35 21.84 -26.48
CA GLY A 89 -11.58 22.48 -26.95
C GLY A 89 -11.36 23.75 -27.79
N TYR A 90 -10.15 24.30 -27.79
CA TYR A 90 -9.81 25.47 -28.59
C TYR A 90 -9.51 25.09 -30.05
N ARG A 91 -10.21 25.73 -31.00
CA ARG A 91 -9.97 25.49 -32.44
C ARG A 91 -8.76 26.28 -32.94
N GLY A 92 -7.85 25.62 -33.65
CA GLY A 92 -6.72 26.28 -34.32
C GLY A 92 -5.55 26.63 -33.39
N LEU A 93 -5.40 25.92 -32.28
CA LEU A 93 -4.21 26.03 -31.43
C LEU A 93 -2.95 25.60 -32.18
N ARG A 94 -1.86 26.32 -31.95
CA ARG A 94 -0.50 25.92 -32.32
C ARG A 94 0.39 25.86 -31.09
N LEU A 95 1.44 25.05 -31.18
CA LEU A 95 2.38 24.82 -30.08
C LEU A 95 3.67 25.59 -30.31
N ARG A 96 4.12 26.31 -29.28
CA ARG A 96 5.33 27.13 -29.27
C ARG A 96 6.29 26.61 -28.20
N PHE A 97 7.52 26.28 -28.61
CA PHE A 97 8.57 25.63 -27.80
C PHE A 97 9.77 26.55 -27.63
N GLY A 98 10.60 26.32 -26.60
CA GLY A 98 11.90 26.99 -26.41
C GLY A 98 11.81 28.45 -25.97
N ASP A 99 10.60 28.91 -25.65
CA ASP A 99 10.29 30.31 -25.35
C ASP A 99 10.38 30.60 -23.84
N GLN A 100 10.94 31.75 -23.47
CA GLN A 100 10.88 32.27 -22.10
C GLN A 100 9.84 33.41 -22.01
N SER A 101 9.67 34.23 -23.05
CA SER A 101 8.85 35.44 -23.05
C SER A 101 8.02 35.64 -24.31
N HIS A 102 6.69 35.55 -24.19
CA HIS A 102 5.74 35.86 -25.28
C HIS A 102 5.69 37.36 -25.68
N PHE A 103 6.32 38.25 -24.92
CA PHE A 103 6.29 39.70 -25.16
C PHE A 103 7.56 40.24 -25.83
N SER A 104 8.59 39.41 -25.94
CA SER A 104 9.90 39.77 -26.48
C SER A 104 10.23 38.82 -27.62
N THR A 105 10.93 39.31 -28.64
CA THR A 105 11.53 38.45 -29.67
C THR A 105 13.02 38.22 -29.39
N ALA A 106 13.52 38.68 -28.24
CA ALA A 106 14.94 38.60 -27.89
C ALA A 106 15.42 37.17 -27.59
N ASP A 107 14.47 36.24 -27.40
CA ASP A 107 14.67 34.82 -27.14
C ASP A 107 14.07 33.91 -28.22
N ASP A 108 13.59 34.48 -29.34
CA ASP A 108 12.97 33.76 -30.45
C ASP A 108 13.96 32.91 -31.29
N ASP A 109 15.27 33.08 -31.10
CA ASP A 109 16.35 32.35 -31.80
C ASP A 109 16.32 30.83 -31.60
N HIS A 110 15.53 30.34 -30.64
CA HIS A 110 15.30 28.91 -30.40
C HIS A 110 13.82 28.52 -30.42
N VAL A 111 12.94 29.45 -30.78
CA VAL A 111 11.49 29.23 -30.77
C VAL A 111 11.07 28.41 -31.96
N VAL A 112 10.33 27.34 -31.69
CA VAL A 112 9.77 26.45 -32.70
C VAL A 112 8.25 26.50 -32.60
N ILE A 113 7.55 26.61 -33.74
CA ILE A 113 6.08 26.49 -33.80
C ILE A 113 5.72 25.21 -34.57
N ARG A 114 4.74 24.46 -34.06
CA ARG A 114 4.23 23.23 -34.68
C ARG A 114 2.72 23.14 -34.62
N ASP A 115 2.17 22.51 -35.65
CA ASP A 115 0.80 21.99 -35.67
C ASP A 115 0.77 20.59 -35.03
N MET A 116 -0.44 20.14 -34.65
CA MET A 116 -0.61 18.95 -33.82
C MET A 116 -1.90 18.19 -34.10
N VAL A 117 -1.87 16.89 -33.82
CA VAL A 117 -3.04 16.02 -33.67
C VAL A 117 -3.28 15.80 -32.19
N THR A 118 -4.55 15.66 -31.78
CA THR A 118 -4.93 15.55 -30.38
C THR A 118 -5.45 14.16 -30.04
N TYR A 119 -4.96 13.60 -28.94
CA TYR A 119 -5.50 12.41 -28.29
C TYR A 119 -6.03 12.81 -26.91
N VAL A 120 -7.31 12.60 -26.68
CA VAL A 120 -7.96 12.88 -25.39
C VAL A 120 -8.13 11.56 -24.65
N HIS A 121 -7.93 11.57 -23.32
CA HIS A 121 -8.19 10.39 -22.50
C HIS A 121 -9.65 9.92 -22.68
N PRO A 122 -9.92 8.62 -22.94
CA PRO A 122 -11.27 8.15 -23.32
C PRO A 122 -12.36 8.49 -22.30
N LYS A 123 -12.05 8.41 -21.01
CA LYS A 123 -12.98 8.75 -19.93
C LYS A 123 -13.27 10.26 -19.80
N PHE A 124 -12.58 11.13 -20.53
CA PHE A 124 -12.82 12.57 -20.47
C PHE A 124 -13.97 13.00 -21.38
N GLY A 125 -14.98 13.65 -20.80
CA GLY A 125 -16.14 14.16 -21.55
C GLY A 125 -17.24 13.14 -21.86
N GLU A 126 -17.16 11.91 -21.34
CA GLU A 126 -18.28 10.96 -21.34
C GLU A 126 -19.44 11.46 -20.45
N SER A 127 -20.62 10.84 -20.58
CA SER A 127 -21.82 11.22 -19.83
C SER A 127 -21.68 10.87 -18.34
N GLY A 128 -21.37 11.84 -17.48
CA GLY A 128 -21.26 11.62 -16.02
C GLY A 128 -20.43 12.70 -15.31
N ILE A 129 -20.44 12.69 -13.97
CA ILE A 129 -19.67 13.62 -13.13
C ILE A 129 -18.21 13.15 -12.95
N GLU A 130 -17.90 11.87 -13.20
CA GLU A 130 -16.56 11.31 -12.99
C GLU A 130 -15.58 11.60 -14.16
N THR A 131 -16.09 12.10 -15.28
CA THR A 131 -15.35 12.21 -16.55
C THR A 131 -14.42 13.43 -16.58
N VAL A 132 -14.70 14.42 -15.75
CA VAL A 132 -13.90 15.63 -15.56
C VAL A 132 -12.63 15.39 -14.73
N TYR A 133 -12.49 14.24 -14.05
CA TYR A 133 -11.30 13.90 -13.27
C TYR A 133 -10.16 13.33 -14.13
N TYR A 134 -10.46 12.85 -15.33
CA TYR A 134 -9.48 12.37 -16.32
C TYR A 134 -9.07 13.48 -17.31
N ASP A 135 -8.90 14.71 -16.83
CA ASP A 135 -8.58 15.89 -17.63
C ASP A 135 -7.13 15.88 -18.10
N VAL A 136 -6.81 14.97 -19.03
CA VAL A 136 -5.48 14.76 -19.61
C VAL A 136 -5.57 14.40 -21.09
N ALA A 137 -4.66 14.97 -21.89
CA ALA A 137 -4.55 14.74 -23.32
C ALA A 137 -3.09 14.77 -23.77
N ILE A 138 -2.83 14.22 -24.95
CA ILE A 138 -1.55 14.29 -25.63
C ILE A 138 -1.74 14.99 -26.97
N TRP A 139 -0.91 16.00 -27.21
CA TRP A 139 -0.72 16.58 -28.54
C TRP A 139 0.48 15.92 -29.21
N GLU A 140 0.22 15.30 -30.35
CA GLU A 140 1.24 14.71 -31.21
C GLU A 140 1.60 15.68 -32.33
N LEU A 141 2.88 16.02 -32.45
CA LEU A 141 3.39 16.94 -33.45
C LEU A 141 3.43 16.28 -34.83
N GLU A 142 3.03 17.01 -35.87
CA GLU A 142 3.11 16.52 -37.25
C GLU A 142 4.55 16.18 -37.66
N SER A 143 5.51 16.95 -37.15
CA SER A 143 6.95 16.75 -37.35
C SER A 143 7.72 16.85 -36.02
N PRO A 144 8.79 16.08 -35.85
CA PRO A 144 9.55 16.06 -34.61
C PRO A 144 10.24 17.41 -34.36
N VAL A 145 10.45 17.74 -33.09
CA VAL A 145 11.31 18.85 -32.65
C VAL A 145 12.72 18.34 -32.40
N GLU A 146 13.71 19.13 -32.80
CA GLU A 146 15.12 18.82 -32.50
C GLU A 146 15.44 19.26 -31.07
N PHE A 147 16.00 18.35 -30.29
CA PHE A 147 16.42 18.66 -28.92
C PHE A 147 17.67 19.55 -28.90
N ASN A 148 17.67 20.54 -28.02
CA ASN A 148 18.78 21.47 -27.81
C ASN A 148 18.81 21.95 -26.34
N ASP A 149 19.60 22.98 -26.03
CA ASP A 149 19.72 23.51 -24.66
C ASP A 149 18.40 24.15 -24.14
N PHE A 150 17.41 24.41 -25.01
CA PHE A 150 16.15 25.10 -24.72
C PHE A 150 14.90 24.26 -24.99
N ILE A 151 15.03 23.15 -25.73
CA ILE A 151 13.94 22.22 -26.05
C ILE A 151 14.40 20.80 -25.68
N GLN A 152 13.84 20.24 -24.62
CA GLN A 152 14.16 18.89 -24.13
C GLN A 152 12.94 18.22 -23.53
N PRO A 153 12.86 16.87 -23.55
CA PRO A 153 11.74 16.18 -22.94
C PRO A 153 11.90 16.09 -21.41
N ILE A 154 10.78 16.21 -20.68
CA ILE A 154 10.72 15.90 -19.24
C ILE A 154 10.59 14.40 -19.03
N CYS A 155 11.10 13.89 -17.90
CA CYS A 155 10.91 12.50 -17.53
C CYS A 155 9.50 12.26 -17.00
N LEU A 156 8.92 11.12 -17.36
CA LEU A 156 7.72 10.60 -16.73
C LEU A 156 8.09 9.65 -15.58
N PRO A 157 7.25 9.58 -14.54
CA PRO A 157 7.44 8.66 -13.44
C PRO A 157 7.28 7.21 -13.91
N ARG A 158 7.87 6.27 -13.14
CA ARG A 158 7.65 4.85 -13.40
C ARG A 158 6.28 4.46 -12.85
N LEU A 159 5.59 3.55 -13.54
CA LEU A 159 4.39 2.91 -13.00
C LEU A 159 4.71 2.34 -11.61
N SER A 160 4.13 2.95 -10.58
CA SER A 160 4.29 2.54 -9.20
C SER A 160 2.89 2.26 -8.65
N ASN A 161 2.75 1.17 -7.87
CA ASN A 161 1.53 0.90 -7.11
C ASN A 161 1.57 1.62 -5.76
N GLU A 162 2.25 2.76 -5.70
CA GLU A 162 2.41 3.53 -4.48
C GLU A 162 1.08 4.18 -4.10
N ASP A 163 0.88 4.35 -2.79
CA ASP A 163 -0.27 5.03 -2.21
C ASP A 163 -0.45 6.42 -2.85
N ILE A 164 -1.68 6.92 -3.00
CA ILE A 164 -1.92 8.30 -3.48
C ILE A 164 -1.19 9.34 -2.63
N ASP A 165 -0.97 9.03 -1.36
CA ASP A 165 -0.25 9.87 -0.41
C ASP A 165 1.26 9.56 -0.35
N SER A 166 1.83 8.80 -1.29
CA SER A 166 3.27 8.53 -1.37
C SER A 166 4.10 9.81 -1.49
N HIS A 167 3.57 10.78 -2.22
CA HIS A 167 4.15 12.10 -2.41
C HIS A 167 3.70 13.14 -1.36
N LYS A 168 2.99 12.73 -0.31
CA LYS A 168 2.51 13.67 0.70
C LYS A 168 3.68 14.41 1.33
N ASP A 169 3.46 15.70 1.58
CA ASP A 169 4.46 16.59 2.15
C ASP A 169 5.69 16.88 1.26
N GLU A 170 5.77 16.29 0.05
CA GLU A 170 6.87 16.58 -0.87
C GLU A 170 6.78 18.01 -1.43
N LEU A 171 7.96 18.59 -1.64
CA LEU A 171 8.12 19.89 -2.31
C LEU A 171 8.28 19.67 -3.81
N VAL A 172 7.47 20.37 -4.58
CA VAL A 172 7.39 20.27 -6.04
C VAL A 172 7.35 21.67 -6.65
N ASP A 173 7.73 21.81 -7.91
CA ASP A 173 7.65 23.06 -8.64
C ASP A 173 6.47 23.05 -9.62
N ILE A 174 5.75 24.17 -9.67
CA ILE A 174 4.80 24.46 -10.74
C ILE A 174 5.37 25.50 -11.67
N ILE A 175 5.26 25.30 -12.99
CA ILE A 175 5.88 26.14 -14.02
C ILE A 175 4.82 26.55 -15.05
N GLY A 176 4.81 27.81 -15.50
CA GLY A 176 3.87 28.26 -16.54
C GLY A 176 3.83 29.77 -16.81
N TRP A 177 2.91 30.19 -17.68
CA TRP A 177 2.68 31.57 -18.16
C TRP A 177 1.35 32.17 -17.67
N GLY A 178 0.72 31.54 -16.69
CA GLY A 178 -0.61 31.87 -16.23
C GLY A 178 -0.68 33.18 -15.46
N ARG A 179 -1.88 33.48 -15.00
CA ARG A 179 -2.24 34.71 -14.30
C ARG A 179 -1.91 34.56 -12.83
N LYS A 180 -1.36 35.63 -12.25
CA LYS A 180 -1.09 35.71 -10.81
C LYS A 180 -2.35 35.59 -9.94
N PHE A 181 -3.51 36.01 -10.46
CA PHE A 181 -4.82 35.88 -9.80
C PHE A 181 -5.96 36.09 -10.82
N ARG A 182 -7.21 35.79 -10.41
CA ARG A 182 -8.41 35.97 -11.23
C ARG A 182 -8.60 37.45 -11.62
N GLY A 183 -8.57 37.74 -12.93
CA GLY A 183 -8.71 39.10 -13.47
C GLY A 183 -7.39 39.78 -13.84
N ALA A 184 -6.24 39.21 -13.46
CA ALA A 184 -4.94 39.69 -13.94
C ALA A 184 -4.73 39.36 -15.44
N THR A 185 -3.81 40.09 -16.08
CA THR A 185 -3.30 39.75 -17.41
C THR A 185 -2.42 38.51 -17.34
N ILE A 186 -2.39 37.73 -18.42
CA ILE A 186 -1.45 36.62 -18.58
C ILE A 186 -0.04 37.18 -18.51
N ASP A 187 0.83 36.54 -17.72
CA ASP A 187 2.23 36.94 -17.65
C ASP A 187 2.94 36.36 -18.88
N GLY A 188 3.48 37.22 -19.74
CA GLY A 188 4.14 36.75 -20.96
C GLY A 188 5.47 36.07 -20.66
N VAL A 189 6.02 36.22 -19.45
CA VAL A 189 7.29 35.61 -19.03
C VAL A 189 7.02 34.33 -18.23
N LEU A 190 7.75 33.26 -18.56
CA LEU A 190 7.67 31.97 -17.90
C LEU A 190 8.06 32.08 -16.42
N ARG A 191 7.23 31.56 -15.53
CA ARG A 191 7.46 31.60 -14.08
C ARG A 191 7.43 30.20 -13.47
N HIS A 192 8.02 30.08 -12.29
CA HIS A 192 7.85 28.92 -11.43
C HIS A 192 7.52 29.29 -9.98
N ALA A 193 6.94 28.35 -9.24
CA ALA A 193 6.70 28.48 -7.81
C ALA A 193 6.78 27.12 -7.09
N PRO A 194 7.40 27.06 -5.90
CA PRO A 194 7.41 25.84 -5.10
C PRO A 194 6.05 25.64 -4.42
N LEU A 195 5.54 24.42 -4.45
CA LEU A 195 4.31 23.97 -3.81
C LEU A 195 4.58 22.75 -2.93
N LYS A 196 3.63 22.50 -2.01
CA LYS A 196 3.60 21.29 -1.19
C LYS A 196 2.44 20.42 -1.63
N ILE A 197 2.68 19.11 -1.79
CA ILE A 197 1.61 18.13 -2.02
C ILE A 197 0.92 17.83 -0.69
N PHE A 198 -0.41 17.84 -0.71
CA PHE A 198 -1.23 17.55 0.47
C PHE A 198 -1.80 16.14 0.40
N ALA A 199 -2.04 15.55 1.57
CA ALA A 199 -2.71 14.26 1.69
C ALA A 199 -4.14 14.32 1.11
N GLN A 200 -4.58 13.23 0.49
CA GLN A 200 -5.86 13.13 -0.22
C GLN A 200 -7.04 13.44 0.70
N GLU A 201 -7.00 12.99 1.95
CA GLU A 201 -8.02 13.32 2.96
C GLU A 201 -8.13 14.84 3.16
N TRP A 202 -7.01 15.54 3.29
CA TRP A 202 -6.99 16.98 3.46
C TRP A 202 -7.45 17.72 2.18
N CYS A 203 -7.05 17.24 1.00
CA CYS A 203 -7.56 17.75 -0.28
C CYS A 203 -9.10 17.65 -0.33
N ASN A 204 -9.63 16.47 0.03
CA ASN A 204 -11.06 16.21 0.05
C ASN A 204 -11.80 17.10 1.05
N ILE A 205 -11.34 17.19 2.31
CA ILE A 205 -11.98 18.02 3.34
C ILE A 205 -11.94 19.51 2.94
N THR A 206 -10.81 19.98 2.42
CA THR A 206 -10.63 21.39 2.06
C THR A 206 -11.56 21.78 0.93
N HIS A 207 -11.65 20.95 -0.12
CA HIS A 207 -12.61 21.18 -1.20
C HIS A 207 -14.06 20.89 -0.77
N ALA A 208 -14.29 20.01 0.21
CA ALA A 208 -15.60 19.74 0.79
C ALA A 208 -16.22 20.93 1.51
N ARG A 209 -15.43 21.67 2.29
CA ARG A 209 -15.87 22.90 2.97
C ARG A 209 -16.32 24.00 2.00
N ALA A 210 -15.85 23.98 0.75
CA ALA A 210 -16.37 24.87 -0.28
C ALA A 210 -17.77 24.49 -0.78
N PHE A 211 -18.15 23.21 -0.69
CA PHE A 211 -19.44 22.70 -1.15
C PHE A 211 -20.61 23.08 -0.24
N GLU A 212 -20.35 23.35 1.05
CA GLU A 212 -21.37 23.80 2.01
C GLU A 212 -21.89 25.22 1.72
N THR A 213 -21.16 26.02 0.94
CA THR A 213 -21.46 27.45 0.70
C THR A 213 -21.98 27.75 -0.71
N ASN A 214 -22.05 26.76 -1.62
CA ASN A 214 -22.44 26.99 -3.02
C ASN A 214 -23.18 25.78 -3.65
N ASP A 215 -24.50 25.89 -3.76
CA ASP A 215 -25.39 24.81 -4.25
C ASP A 215 -25.07 24.34 -5.69
N VAL A 216 -24.59 25.23 -6.57
CA VAL A 216 -24.23 24.90 -7.96
C VAL A 216 -22.99 23.99 -8.03
N ILE A 217 -22.08 24.14 -7.06
CA ILE A 217 -20.85 23.33 -6.99
C ILE A 217 -21.16 21.99 -6.33
N ARG A 218 -22.07 21.96 -5.34
CA ARG A 218 -22.56 20.72 -4.71
C ARG A 218 -23.25 19.78 -5.70
N GLU A 219 -24.09 20.30 -6.60
CA GLU A 219 -24.75 19.48 -7.63
C GLU A 219 -23.78 18.95 -8.70
N ARG A 220 -22.66 19.64 -8.93
CA ARG A 220 -21.68 19.30 -9.97
C ARG A 220 -20.54 18.40 -9.48
N TRP A 221 -20.29 18.30 -8.18
CA TRP A 221 -19.17 17.56 -7.58
C TRP A 221 -19.58 16.86 -6.26
N PRO A 222 -20.40 15.79 -6.30
CA PRO A 222 -20.97 15.17 -5.11
C PRO A 222 -20.05 14.14 -4.42
N GLN A 223 -18.81 13.94 -4.89
CA GLN A 223 -17.93 12.85 -4.45
C GLN A 223 -16.52 13.33 -4.03
N LEU A 224 -15.86 12.52 -3.19
CA LEU A 224 -14.43 12.63 -2.88
C LEU A 224 -13.60 12.54 -4.16
N PHE A 225 -12.48 13.25 -4.25
CA PHE A 225 -11.61 13.18 -5.42
C PHE A 225 -11.07 11.74 -5.61
N PRO A 226 -11.19 11.18 -6.83
CA PRO A 226 -10.67 9.85 -7.14
C PRO A 226 -9.15 9.82 -7.13
N SER A 227 -8.56 8.62 -7.20
CA SER A 227 -7.11 8.41 -7.12
C SER A 227 -6.30 9.10 -8.23
N CYS A 228 -6.95 9.44 -9.34
CA CYS A 228 -6.32 10.11 -10.47
C CYS A 228 -6.16 11.63 -10.27
N VAL A 229 -6.65 12.19 -9.16
CA VAL A 229 -6.53 13.61 -8.83
C VAL A 229 -5.77 13.79 -7.52
N MET A 230 -4.72 14.61 -7.58
CA MET A 230 -3.97 15.08 -6.40
C MET A 230 -4.16 16.59 -6.21
N CYS A 231 -3.82 17.11 -5.02
CA CYS A 231 -3.78 18.55 -4.81
C CYS A 231 -2.44 19.04 -4.23
N ALA A 232 -2.01 20.20 -4.71
CA ALA A 232 -0.81 20.87 -4.26
C ALA A 232 -1.05 22.38 -4.10
N GLY A 233 -0.40 22.99 -3.12
CA GLY A 233 -0.60 24.41 -2.83
C GLY A 233 0.40 24.93 -1.81
N HIS A 234 0.23 26.20 -1.42
CA HIS A 234 1.07 26.82 -0.42
C HIS A 234 0.55 26.52 1.00
N SER A 235 1.44 26.14 1.91
CA SER A 235 1.13 25.88 3.32
C SER A 235 0.52 27.05 4.10
N ASN A 236 0.61 28.29 3.59
CA ASN A 236 0.20 29.51 4.28
C ASN A 236 -1.04 30.17 3.62
N GLY A 237 -1.72 29.47 2.71
CA GLY A 237 -2.80 30.04 1.90
C GLY A 237 -2.30 30.83 0.68
N GLY A 238 -3.22 31.35 -0.15
CA GLY A 238 -2.89 32.04 -1.42
C GLY A 238 -3.68 31.54 -2.64
N TYR A 239 -3.39 32.07 -3.83
CA TYR A 239 -4.05 31.66 -5.08
C TYR A 239 -3.34 30.46 -5.73
N GLY A 240 -4.10 29.49 -6.23
CA GLY A 240 -3.58 28.34 -7.00
C GLY A 240 -3.31 28.64 -8.49
N SER A 241 -2.54 27.77 -9.12
CA SER A 241 -2.05 27.82 -10.52
C SER A 241 -3.09 27.67 -11.63
N CYS A 242 -4.33 27.23 -11.37
CA CYS A 242 -5.32 26.91 -12.43
C CYS A 242 -5.81 28.08 -13.30
N LYS A 243 -5.28 29.30 -13.15
CA LYS A 243 -5.73 30.47 -13.91
C LYS A 243 -4.77 30.78 -15.05
N GLY A 244 -4.93 30.10 -16.19
CA GLY A 244 -4.13 30.36 -17.39
C GLY A 244 -2.87 29.51 -17.51
N ASP A 245 -2.68 28.53 -16.61
CA ASP A 245 -1.64 27.47 -16.70
C ASP A 245 -2.23 26.08 -16.88
N SER A 246 -3.48 25.98 -17.32
CA SER A 246 -4.10 24.68 -17.61
C SER A 246 -3.22 23.85 -18.53
N GLY A 247 -2.99 22.58 -18.17
CA GLY A 247 -2.11 21.68 -18.91
C GLY A 247 -0.61 21.78 -18.57
N SER A 248 -0.17 22.79 -17.83
CA SER A 248 1.23 22.91 -17.40
C SER A 248 1.63 21.84 -16.35
N PRO A 249 2.93 21.50 -16.26
CA PRO A 249 3.41 20.37 -15.46
C PRO A 249 3.66 20.73 -13.99
N LEU A 250 3.28 19.83 -13.07
CA LEU A 250 3.78 19.80 -11.69
C LEU A 250 4.97 18.83 -11.62
N VAL A 251 6.15 19.31 -11.21
CA VAL A 251 7.40 18.56 -11.35
C VAL A 251 8.15 18.39 -10.03
N LYS A 252 8.85 17.27 -9.90
CA LYS A 252 9.73 16.93 -8.78
C LYS A 252 11.16 16.77 -9.28
N PHE A 253 12.12 17.25 -8.51
CA PHE A 253 13.54 16.95 -8.74
C PHE A 253 13.95 15.67 -7.99
N GLU A 254 14.43 14.68 -8.71
CA GLU A 254 14.97 13.44 -8.17
C GLU A 254 16.51 13.49 -8.19
N SER A 255 17.15 13.24 -7.05
CA SER A 255 18.61 13.22 -6.94
C SER A 255 19.25 11.82 -7.13
N GLY A 256 18.45 10.79 -7.42
CA GLY A 256 18.86 9.37 -7.45
C GLY A 256 19.20 8.80 -8.85
N GLU A 257 19.73 7.58 -8.87
CA GLU A 257 20.26 6.83 -10.03
C GLU A 257 19.23 6.59 -11.18
N PRO A 258 19.65 6.57 -12.46
CA PRO A 258 21.04 6.63 -12.94
C PRO A 258 21.60 8.05 -13.07
N TYR A 259 20.76 9.10 -13.06
CA TYR A 259 21.16 10.52 -13.08
C TYR A 259 20.09 11.41 -12.44
N PRO A 260 20.46 12.55 -11.82
CA PRO A 260 19.48 13.51 -11.34
C PRO A 260 18.57 13.99 -12.48
N ARG A 261 17.29 14.18 -12.22
CA ARG A 261 16.31 14.50 -13.26
C ARG A 261 15.07 15.17 -12.70
N TYR A 262 14.35 15.87 -13.55
CA TYR A 262 12.99 16.32 -13.24
C TYR A 262 11.97 15.32 -13.75
N VAL A 263 11.03 14.98 -12.90
CA VAL A 263 9.93 14.06 -13.18
C VAL A 263 8.61 14.81 -13.06
N GLN A 264 7.71 14.63 -14.03
CA GLN A 264 6.39 15.24 -14.00
C GLN A 264 5.39 14.35 -13.25
N LEU A 265 4.95 14.79 -12.08
CA LEU A 265 3.98 14.07 -11.25
C LEU A 265 2.53 14.42 -11.58
N GLY A 266 2.29 15.63 -12.11
CA GLY A 266 0.93 16.11 -12.35
C GLY A 266 0.76 17.01 -13.58
N VAL A 267 -0.49 17.14 -14.02
CA VAL A 267 -0.96 18.06 -15.05
C VAL A 267 -2.03 18.98 -14.45
N ILE A 268 -1.90 20.30 -14.58
CA ILE A 268 -2.92 21.24 -14.06
C ILE A 268 -4.26 21.02 -14.76
N VAL A 269 -5.32 20.80 -13.98
CA VAL A 269 -6.68 20.58 -14.50
C VAL A 269 -7.57 21.81 -14.39
N GLY A 270 -8.53 21.93 -15.31
CA GLY A 270 -9.48 23.03 -15.37
C GLY A 270 -10.83 22.66 -14.76
N GLY A 271 -11.29 23.44 -13.77
CA GLY A 271 -12.69 23.38 -13.32
C GLY A 271 -13.03 22.29 -12.30
N VAL A 272 -12.07 21.45 -11.89
CA VAL A 272 -12.22 20.53 -10.75
C VAL A 272 -12.15 21.30 -9.42
N GLY A 273 -13.16 21.13 -8.56
CA GLY A 273 -13.22 21.79 -7.25
C GLY A 273 -13.21 23.33 -7.32
N GLN A 274 -12.38 23.97 -6.48
CA GLN A 274 -12.22 25.43 -6.38
C GLN A 274 -10.90 25.89 -7.01
N CYS A 275 -10.39 25.18 -8.02
CA CYS A 275 -9.02 25.39 -8.47
C CYS A 275 -8.71 26.85 -8.88
N GLY A 276 -7.61 27.38 -8.34
CA GLY A 276 -7.17 28.76 -8.54
C GLY A 276 -7.93 29.81 -7.73
N ASN A 277 -8.74 29.40 -6.74
CA ASN A 277 -9.30 30.31 -5.74
C ASN A 277 -8.35 30.49 -4.56
N ARG A 278 -8.56 31.58 -3.83
CA ARG A 278 -7.73 31.92 -2.66
C ARG A 278 -7.94 30.89 -1.55
N ASP A 279 -6.85 30.43 -0.97
CA ASP A 279 -6.77 29.52 0.17
C ASP A 279 -7.27 28.08 -0.12
N PHE A 280 -7.44 27.75 -1.40
CA PHE A 280 -7.67 26.39 -1.88
C PHE A 280 -6.45 25.88 -2.65
N PRO A 281 -5.97 24.65 -2.37
CA PRO A 281 -4.91 24.05 -3.18
C PRO A 281 -5.38 23.88 -4.63
N SER A 282 -4.45 23.89 -5.57
CA SER A 282 -4.74 23.52 -6.94
C SER A 282 -4.90 22.01 -7.07
N THR A 283 -5.74 21.57 -8.00
CA THR A 283 -5.92 20.16 -8.36
C THR A 283 -5.13 19.82 -9.62
N TYR A 284 -4.64 18.58 -9.70
CA TYR A 284 -3.83 18.09 -10.80
C TYR A 284 -4.23 16.67 -11.16
N THR A 285 -4.27 16.32 -12.45
CA THR A 285 -4.34 14.92 -12.89
C THR A 285 -2.99 14.29 -12.57
N ARG A 286 -3.01 13.20 -11.81
CA ARG A 286 -1.84 12.44 -11.40
C ARG A 286 -1.33 11.60 -12.58
N VAL A 287 -0.09 11.86 -12.99
CA VAL A 287 0.53 11.18 -14.14
C VAL A 287 0.80 9.69 -13.84
N GLU A 288 1.11 9.37 -12.59
CA GLU A 288 1.37 8.00 -12.10
C GLU A 288 0.11 7.15 -11.96
N ASP A 289 -1.08 7.74 -12.07
CA ASP A 289 -2.31 6.98 -11.99
C ASP A 289 -2.35 5.93 -13.12
N PHE A 290 -2.73 4.70 -12.78
CA PHE A 290 -2.63 3.56 -13.68
C PHE A 290 -3.36 3.78 -15.02
N GLU A 291 -4.57 4.35 -14.97
CA GLU A 291 -5.36 4.63 -16.17
C GLU A 291 -4.72 5.73 -17.02
N VAL A 292 -4.25 6.79 -16.36
CA VAL A 292 -3.56 7.92 -17.00
C VAL A 292 -2.26 7.47 -17.67
N MET A 293 -1.43 6.70 -16.96
CA MET A 293 -0.15 6.24 -17.48
C MET A 293 -0.32 5.18 -18.58
N ASN A 294 -1.35 4.32 -18.49
CA ASN A 294 -1.70 3.42 -19.58
C ASN A 294 -2.13 4.17 -20.83
N PHE A 295 -2.95 5.22 -20.70
CA PHE A 295 -3.30 6.10 -21.80
C PHE A 295 -2.06 6.74 -22.43
N ILE A 296 -1.16 7.30 -21.61
CA ILE A 296 0.09 7.92 -22.10
C ILE A 296 0.92 6.90 -22.86
N ASN A 297 1.16 5.73 -22.28
CA ASN A 297 1.92 4.66 -22.90
C ASN A 297 1.28 4.16 -24.20
N ALA A 298 -0.05 4.07 -24.26
CA ALA A 298 -0.77 3.65 -25.46
C ALA A 298 -0.56 4.65 -26.62
N VAL A 299 -0.61 5.96 -26.35
CA VAL A 299 -0.33 6.98 -27.37
C VAL A 299 1.14 6.96 -27.79
N LEU A 300 2.08 6.91 -26.84
CA LEU A 300 3.51 6.86 -27.16
C LEU A 300 3.90 5.61 -27.97
N LYS A 301 3.29 4.45 -27.68
CA LYS A 301 3.47 3.22 -28.46
C LYS A 301 2.97 3.35 -29.90
N ARG A 302 1.84 4.02 -30.11
CA ARG A 302 1.26 4.24 -31.46
C ARG A 302 2.15 5.10 -32.36
N SER A 303 2.84 6.08 -31.77
CA SER A 303 3.57 7.10 -32.51
C SER A 303 5.06 6.81 -32.75
N ASN A 304 5.55 5.65 -32.32
CA ASN A 304 6.91 5.18 -32.59
C ASN A 304 7.15 5.17 -34.11
N PRO A 305 8.22 5.75 -34.68
CA PRO A 305 8.52 5.64 -36.10
C PRO A 305 8.67 4.20 -36.59
N SER A 306 8.95 3.22 -35.73
CA SER A 306 8.80 1.80 -36.06
C SER A 306 7.33 1.38 -36.16
N ALA A 307 6.44 1.86 -35.29
CA ALA A 307 4.99 1.63 -35.38
C ALA A 307 4.33 2.43 -36.52
N ARG A 308 4.85 3.61 -36.86
CA ARG A 308 4.43 4.47 -37.96
C ARG A 308 5.06 4.04 -39.28
N SER A 309 6.27 3.48 -39.30
CA SER A 309 6.77 2.71 -40.43
C SER A 309 6.18 1.30 -40.47
N LEU A 310 5.41 0.87 -39.47
CA LEU A 310 4.57 -0.33 -39.56
C LEU A 310 3.14 0.01 -40.03
N LEU A 311 2.62 1.19 -39.70
CA LEU A 311 1.31 1.67 -40.16
C LEU A 311 1.37 2.34 -41.54
N ASP A 312 2.35 3.20 -41.80
CA ASP A 312 2.60 3.85 -43.11
C ASP A 312 3.68 3.14 -43.94
N GLY A 313 4.51 2.26 -43.34
CA GLY A 313 5.64 1.59 -44.02
C GLY A 313 5.60 0.05 -44.05
N THR A 314 4.66 -0.61 -43.34
CA THR A 314 4.28 -2.01 -43.58
C THR A 314 2.84 -2.13 -44.04
N MET A 315 2.43 -1.19 -44.88
CA MET A 315 1.54 -1.49 -46.01
C MET A 315 2.31 -1.49 -47.33
N SER A 316 3.53 -2.03 -47.35
CA SER A 316 4.04 -2.69 -48.55
C SER A 316 3.50 -4.11 -48.55
N SER A 317 2.26 -4.28 -49.03
CA SER A 317 1.82 -5.33 -49.97
C SER A 317 2.48 -6.73 -49.98
N ALA A 318 3.03 -7.24 -48.89
CA ALA A 318 3.58 -8.58 -48.80
C ALA A 318 2.96 -9.28 -47.59
N PRO A 319 2.04 -10.23 -47.82
CA PRO A 319 1.64 -11.20 -46.80
C PRO A 319 2.88 -11.82 -46.13
N VAL A 320 2.86 -12.04 -44.80
CA VAL A 320 3.89 -12.88 -44.15
C VAL A 320 3.87 -14.29 -44.73
N PHE A 321 2.69 -14.75 -45.14
CA PHE A 321 2.46 -16.05 -45.76
C PHE A 321 2.07 -15.87 -47.22
N SER A 322 2.82 -16.47 -48.15
CA SER A 322 2.49 -16.42 -49.58
C SER A 322 1.27 -17.29 -49.90
N GLU A 323 0.54 -17.00 -50.99
CA GLU A 323 -0.53 -17.87 -51.51
C GLU A 323 -0.04 -19.30 -51.85
N ALA A 324 1.29 -19.52 -51.91
CA ALA A 324 1.91 -20.81 -52.18
C ALA A 324 2.36 -21.57 -50.92
N ASP A 325 2.27 -20.96 -49.72
CA ASP A 325 2.76 -21.59 -48.50
C ASP A 325 1.85 -22.77 -48.08
N THR A 326 2.48 -23.92 -47.81
CA THR A 326 1.79 -25.14 -47.32
C THR A 326 1.54 -25.07 -45.83
N MET A 327 0.68 -25.96 -45.32
CA MET A 327 0.45 -26.14 -43.89
C MET A 327 1.76 -26.30 -43.10
N GLU A 328 2.68 -27.16 -43.54
CA GLU A 328 3.94 -27.36 -42.81
C GLU A 328 4.79 -26.08 -42.74
N GLN A 329 4.77 -25.27 -43.80
CA GLN A 329 5.49 -24.00 -43.86
C GLN A 329 4.87 -22.96 -42.94
N VAL A 330 3.53 -22.85 -42.92
CA VAL A 330 2.81 -21.96 -42.00
C VAL A 330 3.12 -22.35 -40.54
N GLN A 331 3.04 -23.65 -40.21
CA GLN A 331 3.35 -24.16 -38.89
C GLN A 331 4.81 -23.96 -38.48
N GLU A 332 5.75 -24.13 -39.41
CA GLU A 332 7.19 -23.91 -39.15
C GLU A 332 7.48 -22.42 -38.91
N ILE A 333 6.88 -21.52 -39.69
CA ILE A 333 7.00 -20.08 -39.50
C ILE A 333 6.44 -19.69 -38.14
N LEU A 334 5.26 -20.18 -37.76
CA LEU A 334 4.68 -19.90 -36.43
C LEU A 334 5.60 -20.38 -35.31
N ARG A 335 6.06 -21.63 -35.34
CA ARG A 335 7.01 -22.19 -34.36
C ARG A 335 8.27 -21.35 -34.21
N ASN A 336 8.89 -21.00 -35.33
CA ASN A 336 10.16 -20.27 -35.34
C ASN A 336 9.98 -18.80 -34.93
N ARG A 337 8.87 -18.15 -35.29
CA ARG A 337 8.62 -16.73 -35.04
C ARG A 337 8.18 -16.47 -33.60
N PHE A 338 7.31 -17.31 -33.03
CA PHE A 338 6.91 -17.20 -31.63
C PHE A 338 8.04 -17.52 -30.65
N SER A 339 9.06 -18.26 -31.08
CA SER A 339 10.30 -18.46 -30.30
C SER A 339 11.20 -17.21 -30.22
N GLN A 340 10.94 -16.20 -31.06
CA GLN A 340 11.62 -14.90 -31.02
C GLN A 340 10.71 -13.95 -30.24
N GLU A 341 11.26 -13.10 -29.36
CA GLU A 341 10.51 -12.10 -28.59
C GLU A 341 9.87 -11.04 -29.49
N LEU A 342 8.80 -11.41 -30.18
CA LEU A 342 8.01 -10.52 -31.03
C LEU A 342 7.15 -9.61 -30.15
N GLY A 343 7.08 -8.32 -30.49
CA GLY A 343 6.15 -7.41 -29.83
C GLY A 343 4.68 -7.76 -30.14
N ASP A 344 3.79 -7.49 -29.19
CA ASP A 344 2.36 -7.87 -29.21
C ASP A 344 1.62 -7.53 -30.53
N VAL A 345 1.97 -6.40 -31.15
CA VAL A 345 1.35 -5.95 -32.42
C VAL A 345 1.73 -6.86 -33.58
N PHE A 346 3.01 -7.26 -33.66
CA PHE A 346 3.47 -8.13 -34.74
C PHE A 346 2.95 -9.55 -34.56
N ALA A 347 2.88 -10.04 -33.32
CA ALA A 347 2.27 -11.31 -33.00
C ALA A 347 0.77 -11.35 -33.38
N SER A 348 0.00 -10.30 -33.04
CA SER A 348 -1.41 -10.19 -33.43
C SER A 348 -1.64 -10.23 -34.94
N VAL A 349 -0.82 -9.50 -35.73
CA VAL A 349 -0.88 -9.52 -37.20
C VAL A 349 -0.50 -10.90 -37.75
N LEU A 350 0.54 -11.53 -37.20
CA LEU A 350 0.99 -12.86 -37.60
C LEU A 350 -0.09 -13.91 -37.38
N ILE A 351 -0.76 -13.91 -36.22
CA ILE A 351 -1.83 -14.85 -35.90
C ILE A 351 -3.01 -14.64 -36.84
N LYS A 352 -3.37 -13.39 -37.11
CA LYS A 352 -4.45 -13.08 -38.07
C LYS A 352 -4.15 -13.65 -39.45
N GLN A 353 -2.98 -13.37 -40.01
CA GLN A 353 -2.62 -13.86 -41.35
C GLN A 353 -2.48 -15.38 -41.39
N ALA A 354 -1.97 -16.00 -40.32
CA ALA A 354 -1.91 -17.46 -40.21
C ALA A 354 -3.33 -18.08 -40.17
N SER A 355 -4.24 -17.47 -39.39
CA SER A 355 -5.63 -17.92 -39.30
C SER A 355 -6.32 -17.85 -40.66
N GLU A 356 -6.19 -16.71 -41.36
CA GLU A 356 -6.74 -16.53 -42.72
C GLU A 356 -6.19 -17.59 -43.68
N ARG A 357 -4.89 -17.87 -43.62
CA ARG A 357 -4.25 -18.85 -44.51
C ARG A 357 -4.70 -20.29 -44.24
N LEU A 358 -4.83 -20.68 -42.98
CA LEU A 358 -5.28 -22.04 -42.63
C LEU A 358 -6.74 -22.27 -43.00
N ILE A 359 -7.58 -21.24 -42.86
CA ILE A 359 -8.97 -21.27 -43.32
C ILE A 359 -9.03 -21.43 -44.84
N GLU A 360 -8.19 -20.72 -45.61
CA GLU A 360 -8.11 -20.89 -47.07
C GLU A 360 -7.71 -22.31 -47.50
N LEU A 361 -6.90 -22.98 -46.69
CA LEU A 361 -6.42 -24.35 -46.96
C LEU A 361 -7.43 -25.43 -46.55
N ASP A 362 -8.54 -25.08 -45.88
CA ASP A 362 -9.52 -26.02 -45.31
C ASP A 362 -8.88 -27.00 -44.30
N GLU A 363 -8.00 -26.47 -43.47
CA GLU A 363 -7.19 -27.25 -42.53
C GLU A 363 -7.67 -27.14 -41.09
N ASP A 364 -7.17 -28.04 -40.23
CA ASP A 364 -7.46 -28.06 -38.79
C ASP A 364 -6.92 -26.80 -38.08
N LEU A 365 -7.82 -26.04 -37.45
CA LEU A 365 -7.51 -24.80 -36.73
C LEU A 365 -7.03 -25.03 -35.29
N ASP A 366 -7.19 -26.26 -34.78
CA ASP A 366 -6.88 -26.64 -33.39
C ASP A 366 -5.49 -27.26 -33.23
N PHE A 367 -4.66 -27.15 -34.27
CA PHE A 367 -3.28 -27.64 -34.24
C PHE A 367 -2.43 -26.86 -33.21
N PRO A 368 -1.69 -27.55 -32.32
CA PRO A 368 -0.77 -26.92 -31.39
C PRO A 368 0.52 -26.49 -32.09
N PHE A 369 0.87 -25.20 -32.04
CA PHE A 369 2.07 -24.69 -32.74
C PHE A 369 3.23 -24.32 -31.81
N ASP A 370 3.12 -24.53 -30.50
CA ASP A 370 4.24 -24.46 -29.58
C ASP A 370 4.41 -25.77 -28.81
N VAL A 371 5.52 -25.87 -28.08
CA VAL A 371 5.86 -27.04 -27.25
C VAL A 371 4.99 -27.18 -26.00
N SER A 372 4.06 -26.25 -25.76
CA SER A 372 3.13 -26.26 -24.65
C SER A 372 1.69 -26.56 -25.07
N GLY A 373 1.47 -26.97 -26.32
CA GLY A 373 0.12 -27.32 -26.81
C GLY A 373 -0.78 -26.12 -27.12
N THR A 374 -0.25 -24.89 -27.22
CA THR A 374 -1.05 -23.69 -27.48
C THR A 374 -1.58 -23.67 -28.92
N THR A 375 -2.89 -23.46 -29.09
CA THR A 375 -3.58 -23.35 -30.39
C THR A 375 -3.80 -21.89 -30.81
N LEU A 376 -4.23 -21.63 -32.06
CA LEU A 376 -4.36 -20.25 -32.58
C LEU A 376 -5.39 -19.43 -31.83
N ILE A 377 -6.44 -20.09 -31.34
CA ILE A 377 -7.49 -19.44 -30.57
C ILE A 377 -7.00 -19.01 -29.18
N HIS A 378 -6.05 -19.73 -28.57
CA HIS A 378 -5.39 -19.28 -27.35
C HIS A 378 -4.58 -18.00 -27.56
N GLU A 379 -3.79 -17.93 -28.63
CA GLU A 379 -3.00 -16.71 -28.89
C GLU A 379 -3.88 -15.53 -29.30
N ALA A 380 -4.98 -15.77 -30.03
CA ALA A 380 -5.96 -14.72 -30.29
C ALA A 380 -6.44 -14.07 -28.99
N VAL A 381 -6.65 -14.86 -27.93
CA VAL A 381 -6.98 -14.37 -26.58
C VAL A 381 -5.79 -13.65 -25.93
N ARG A 382 -4.59 -14.24 -25.97
CA ARG A 382 -3.38 -13.66 -25.37
C ARG A 382 -3.11 -12.24 -25.87
N PHE A 383 -3.19 -12.05 -27.18
CA PHE A 383 -2.95 -10.75 -27.84
C PHE A 383 -4.21 -9.88 -27.98
N ASN A 384 -5.32 -10.26 -27.36
CA ASN A 384 -6.57 -9.51 -27.38
C ASN A 384 -7.11 -9.21 -28.80
N SER A 385 -6.92 -10.13 -29.75
CA SER A 385 -7.43 -10.00 -31.11
C SER A 385 -8.85 -10.54 -31.22
N LEU A 386 -9.83 -9.71 -30.84
CA LEU A 386 -11.25 -10.08 -30.87
C LEU A 386 -11.74 -10.48 -32.27
N ASP A 387 -11.23 -9.85 -33.32
CA ASP A 387 -11.62 -10.14 -34.70
C ASP A 387 -11.07 -11.50 -35.18
N THR A 388 -9.82 -11.81 -34.82
CA THR A 388 -9.24 -13.13 -35.10
C THR A 388 -9.96 -14.21 -34.31
N PHE A 389 -10.25 -13.95 -33.02
CA PHE A 389 -11.01 -14.86 -32.17
C PHE A 389 -12.38 -15.20 -32.76
N LYS A 390 -13.15 -14.20 -33.21
CA LYS A 390 -14.43 -14.40 -33.91
C LYS A 390 -14.29 -15.19 -35.20
N THR A 391 -13.29 -14.85 -36.01
CA THR A 391 -13.02 -15.54 -37.28
C THR A 391 -12.73 -17.01 -37.06
N LEU A 392 -11.89 -17.36 -36.09
CA LEU A 392 -11.57 -18.75 -35.75
C LEU A 392 -12.82 -19.53 -35.30
N ILE A 393 -13.63 -18.96 -34.41
CA ILE A 393 -14.88 -19.58 -33.95
C ILE A 393 -15.86 -19.82 -35.12
N TRP A 394 -16.03 -18.83 -36.01
CA TRP A 394 -16.92 -18.97 -37.17
C TRP A 394 -16.48 -20.02 -38.17
N ASN A 395 -15.19 -20.36 -38.18
CA ASN A 395 -14.62 -21.40 -39.03
C ASN A 395 -14.37 -22.72 -38.27
N GLY A 396 -14.95 -22.88 -37.08
CA GLY A 396 -15.02 -24.16 -36.39
C GLY A 396 -13.84 -24.49 -35.47
N ALA A 397 -13.01 -23.51 -35.08
CA ALA A 397 -12.01 -23.72 -34.04
C ALA A 397 -12.66 -24.13 -32.71
N ASP A 398 -12.08 -25.13 -32.04
CA ASP A 398 -12.56 -25.68 -30.79
C ASP A 398 -12.23 -24.77 -29.59
N LEU A 399 -13.28 -24.22 -28.98
CA LEU A 399 -13.19 -23.37 -27.79
C LEU A 399 -12.80 -24.14 -26.52
N ASP A 400 -12.88 -25.47 -26.55
CA ASP A 400 -12.61 -26.36 -25.42
C ASP A 400 -11.25 -27.07 -25.56
N SER A 401 -10.48 -26.76 -26.61
CA SER A 401 -9.11 -27.24 -26.81
C SER A 401 -8.24 -26.95 -25.59
N GLN A 402 -7.57 -27.97 -25.05
CA GLN A 402 -6.69 -27.87 -23.89
C GLN A 402 -5.21 -27.90 -24.31
N ASN A 403 -4.43 -26.94 -23.82
CA ASN A 403 -2.97 -26.96 -23.93
C ASN A 403 -2.34 -27.96 -22.93
N ASP A 404 -1.02 -28.06 -22.87
CA ASP A 404 -0.30 -29.00 -21.98
C ASP A 404 -0.46 -28.70 -20.48
N PHE A 405 -1.06 -27.56 -20.12
CA PHE A 405 -1.45 -27.19 -18.76
C PHE A 405 -2.93 -27.45 -18.49
N ASP A 406 -3.60 -28.16 -19.39
CA ASP A 406 -5.04 -28.39 -19.44
C ASP A 406 -5.88 -27.09 -19.52
N GLN A 407 -5.25 -25.98 -19.92
CA GLN A 407 -5.94 -24.68 -20.04
C GLN A 407 -6.64 -24.58 -21.38
N THR A 408 -7.87 -24.09 -21.37
CA THR A 408 -8.62 -23.70 -22.57
C THR A 408 -8.43 -22.21 -22.88
N PRO A 409 -8.80 -21.73 -24.08
CA PRO A 409 -8.86 -20.30 -24.39
C PRO A 409 -9.74 -19.54 -23.39
N PHE A 410 -10.75 -20.21 -22.84
CA PHE A 410 -11.64 -19.69 -21.81
C PHE A 410 -10.91 -19.40 -20.49
N HIS A 411 -10.00 -20.30 -20.05
CA HIS A 411 -9.15 -20.05 -18.88
C HIS A 411 -8.24 -18.85 -19.08
N LEU A 412 -7.64 -18.74 -20.28
CA LEU A 412 -6.74 -17.63 -20.60
C LEU A 412 -7.48 -16.29 -20.66
N ALA A 413 -8.70 -16.28 -21.23
CA ALA A 413 -9.54 -15.10 -21.27
C ALA A 413 -9.94 -14.66 -19.85
N ALA A 414 -10.21 -15.61 -18.96
CA ALA A 414 -10.48 -15.36 -17.55
C ALA A 414 -9.25 -14.88 -16.78
N GLU A 415 -8.04 -15.36 -17.11
CA GLU A 415 -6.78 -14.90 -16.53
C GLU A 415 -6.46 -13.44 -16.90
N LEU A 416 -6.75 -13.07 -18.14
CA LEU A 416 -6.43 -11.76 -18.72
C LEU A 416 -7.58 -10.74 -18.60
N GLY A 417 -8.74 -11.13 -18.07
CA GLY A 417 -9.89 -10.23 -17.90
C GLY A 417 -10.56 -9.83 -19.22
N ARG A 418 -10.55 -10.71 -20.23
CA ARG A 418 -11.15 -10.46 -21.57
C ARG A 418 -12.64 -10.76 -21.56
N SER A 419 -13.43 -9.89 -20.93
CA SER A 419 -14.86 -10.13 -20.73
C SER A 419 -15.66 -10.23 -22.03
N ASP A 420 -15.27 -9.52 -23.08
CA ASP A 420 -15.81 -9.65 -24.44
C ASP A 420 -15.58 -11.03 -25.06
N MET A 421 -14.40 -11.61 -24.87
CA MET A 421 -14.08 -12.95 -25.35
C MET A 421 -14.75 -14.05 -24.53
N ILE A 422 -14.85 -13.88 -23.20
CA ILE A 422 -15.64 -14.78 -22.33
C ILE A 422 -17.11 -14.77 -22.76
N GLN A 423 -17.68 -13.58 -23.00
CA GLN A 423 -19.07 -13.46 -23.43
C GLN A 423 -19.32 -14.17 -24.75
N LEU A 424 -18.42 -14.00 -25.74
CA LEU A 424 -18.52 -14.70 -27.01
C LEU A 424 -18.37 -16.20 -26.84
N ALA A 425 -17.36 -16.68 -26.12
CA ALA A 425 -17.17 -18.12 -25.93
C ALA A 425 -18.40 -18.79 -25.29
N LEU A 426 -19.03 -18.16 -24.30
CA LEU A 426 -20.30 -18.64 -23.71
C LEU A 426 -21.46 -18.64 -24.72
N GLN A 427 -21.56 -17.64 -25.60
CA GLN A 427 -22.58 -17.60 -26.66
C GLN A 427 -22.42 -18.74 -27.68
N TYR A 428 -21.20 -19.22 -27.89
CA TYR A 428 -20.88 -20.35 -28.76
C TYR A 428 -20.72 -21.67 -27.99
N TYR A 429 -21.30 -21.76 -26.79
CA TYR A 429 -21.40 -22.99 -26.00
C TYR A 429 -20.07 -23.62 -25.57
N ALA A 430 -19.00 -22.83 -25.39
CA ALA A 430 -17.79 -23.30 -24.71
C ALA A 430 -18.14 -23.84 -23.31
N ASP A 431 -17.50 -24.92 -22.88
CA ASP A 431 -17.74 -25.53 -21.57
C ASP A 431 -16.93 -24.79 -20.48
N PRO A 432 -17.59 -23.99 -19.61
CA PRO A 432 -16.88 -23.23 -18.59
C PRO A 432 -16.40 -24.09 -17.40
N ASP A 433 -16.84 -25.35 -17.31
CA ASP A 433 -16.53 -26.28 -16.21
C ASP A 433 -15.29 -27.15 -16.47
N ILE A 434 -14.69 -27.06 -17.67
CA ILE A 434 -13.39 -27.66 -17.94
C ILE A 434 -12.38 -27.14 -16.92
N LYS A 435 -11.53 -28.04 -16.44
CA LYS A 435 -10.53 -27.76 -15.41
C LYS A 435 -9.13 -27.80 -15.98
N ASP A 436 -8.31 -26.85 -15.56
CA ASP A 436 -6.88 -26.90 -15.80
C ASP A 436 -6.16 -27.95 -14.92
N SER A 437 -4.84 -28.06 -15.11
CA SER A 437 -3.97 -29.03 -14.42
C SER A 437 -3.87 -28.84 -12.91
N LEU A 438 -4.44 -27.76 -12.36
CA LEU A 438 -4.59 -27.52 -10.92
C LEU A 438 -6.03 -27.74 -10.44
N GLY A 439 -6.89 -28.27 -11.30
CA GLY A 439 -8.31 -28.51 -11.06
C GLY A 439 -9.17 -27.24 -11.09
N ARG A 440 -8.65 -26.12 -11.60
CA ARG A 440 -9.33 -24.82 -11.58
C ARG A 440 -10.16 -24.67 -12.85
N ASN A 441 -11.40 -24.22 -12.71
CA ASN A 441 -12.19 -23.72 -13.85
C ASN A 441 -11.94 -22.21 -14.07
N ALA A 442 -12.58 -21.60 -15.07
CA ALA A 442 -12.42 -20.18 -15.36
C ALA A 442 -12.83 -19.25 -14.20
N LEU A 443 -13.82 -19.63 -13.38
CA LEU A 443 -14.24 -18.83 -12.21
C LEU A 443 -13.11 -18.73 -11.17
N HIS A 444 -12.41 -19.83 -10.90
CA HIS A 444 -11.22 -19.83 -10.04
C HIS A 444 -10.13 -18.89 -10.57
N VAL A 445 -9.87 -18.94 -11.87
CA VAL A 445 -8.81 -18.16 -12.52
C VAL A 445 -9.15 -16.66 -12.53
N ALA A 446 -10.38 -16.29 -12.86
CA ALA A 446 -10.86 -14.91 -12.80
C ALA A 446 -10.81 -14.37 -11.36
N ALA A 447 -11.28 -15.15 -10.38
CA ALA A 447 -11.28 -14.76 -8.98
C ALA A 447 -9.86 -14.55 -8.43
N LYS A 448 -8.92 -15.45 -8.77
CA LYS A 448 -7.50 -15.33 -8.42
C LYS A 448 -6.89 -14.02 -8.94
N ASN A 449 -7.26 -13.58 -10.13
CA ASN A 449 -6.70 -12.38 -10.77
C ASN A 449 -7.49 -11.09 -10.50
N GLY A 450 -8.63 -11.18 -9.79
CA GLY A 450 -9.42 -10.02 -9.38
C GLY A 450 -10.28 -9.43 -10.51
N HIS A 451 -10.55 -10.18 -11.59
CA HIS A 451 -11.38 -9.74 -12.71
C HIS A 451 -12.86 -9.86 -12.36
N LEU A 452 -13.35 -8.90 -11.58
CA LEU A 452 -14.70 -8.90 -11.03
C LEU A 452 -15.78 -9.00 -12.12
N ASP A 453 -15.62 -8.27 -13.23
CA ASP A 453 -16.56 -8.29 -14.37
C ASP A 453 -16.72 -9.70 -14.97
N VAL A 454 -15.62 -10.43 -15.11
CA VAL A 454 -15.63 -11.84 -15.55
C VAL A 454 -16.28 -12.73 -14.49
N VAL A 455 -15.96 -12.55 -13.20
CA VAL A 455 -16.57 -13.33 -12.10
C VAL A 455 -18.09 -13.13 -12.07
N GLU A 456 -18.58 -11.90 -12.20
CA GLU A 456 -20.02 -11.62 -12.25
C GLU A 456 -20.70 -12.34 -13.41
N MET A 457 -20.10 -12.28 -14.60
CA MET A 457 -20.63 -12.89 -15.80
C MET A 457 -20.71 -14.42 -15.70
N LEU A 458 -19.65 -15.05 -15.20
CA LEU A 458 -19.58 -16.50 -15.00
C LEU A 458 -20.61 -17.00 -13.98
N LEU A 459 -20.82 -16.26 -12.88
CA LEU A 459 -21.84 -16.59 -11.89
C LEU A 459 -23.26 -16.39 -12.42
N ARG A 460 -23.50 -15.35 -13.25
CA ARG A 460 -24.79 -15.18 -13.93
C ARG A 460 -25.08 -16.30 -14.93
N TYR A 461 -24.03 -16.90 -15.51
CA TYR A 461 -24.15 -18.06 -16.38
C TYR A 461 -24.48 -19.35 -15.61
N GLY A 462 -24.33 -19.36 -14.28
CA GLY A 462 -24.73 -20.47 -13.42
C GLY A 462 -23.58 -21.35 -12.95
N MET A 463 -22.32 -20.91 -13.09
CA MET A 463 -21.19 -21.63 -12.53
C MET A 463 -21.31 -21.78 -11.01
N ASP A 464 -20.84 -22.91 -10.48
CA ASP A 464 -20.82 -23.16 -9.04
C ASP A 464 -19.81 -22.24 -8.32
N ILE A 465 -20.36 -21.33 -7.50
CA ILE A 465 -19.61 -20.36 -6.69
C ILE A 465 -18.65 -21.03 -5.70
N ASP A 466 -18.95 -22.26 -5.30
CA ASP A 466 -18.18 -23.06 -4.34
C ASP A 466 -17.44 -24.23 -5.01
N SER A 467 -17.29 -24.20 -6.33
CA SER A 467 -16.48 -25.19 -7.06
C SER A 467 -15.09 -25.33 -6.44
N LEU A 468 -14.56 -26.55 -6.45
CA LEU A 468 -13.29 -26.88 -5.78
C LEU A 468 -12.19 -27.20 -6.79
N ASP A 469 -11.03 -26.59 -6.58
CA ASP A 469 -9.78 -26.97 -7.24
C ASP A 469 -9.14 -28.23 -6.60
N GLU A 470 -8.00 -28.68 -7.12
CA GLU A 470 -7.34 -29.87 -6.57
C GLU A 470 -6.96 -29.69 -5.10
N GLN A 471 -6.63 -28.49 -4.66
CA GLN A 471 -6.29 -28.18 -3.26
C GLN A 471 -7.53 -27.93 -2.40
N LEU A 472 -8.74 -28.26 -2.89
CA LEU A 472 -10.02 -27.99 -2.24
C LEU A 472 -10.25 -26.48 -1.97
N ARG A 473 -9.65 -25.62 -2.80
CA ARG A 473 -9.87 -24.17 -2.71
C ARG A 473 -11.04 -23.77 -3.58
N THR A 474 -11.84 -22.83 -3.09
CA THR A 474 -12.93 -22.19 -3.81
C THR A 474 -12.41 -20.96 -4.56
N PRO A 475 -13.20 -20.37 -5.49
CA PRO A 475 -12.91 -19.06 -6.05
C PRO A 475 -12.67 -17.98 -4.96
N LEU A 476 -13.41 -18.03 -3.85
CA LEU A 476 -13.22 -17.10 -2.72
C LEU A 476 -11.85 -17.26 -2.05
N HIS A 477 -11.38 -18.50 -1.85
CA HIS A 477 -10.02 -18.75 -1.34
C HIS A 477 -8.96 -18.13 -2.26
N LEU A 478 -9.09 -18.32 -3.57
CA LEU A 478 -8.12 -17.80 -4.54
C LEU A 478 -8.15 -16.26 -4.64
N ALA A 479 -9.33 -15.64 -4.55
CA ALA A 479 -9.47 -14.20 -4.50
C ALA A 479 -8.74 -13.59 -3.29
N LEU A 480 -8.74 -14.27 -2.14
CA LEU A 480 -8.08 -13.81 -0.91
C LEU A 480 -6.60 -14.23 -0.81
N ALA A 481 -6.16 -15.21 -1.58
CA ALA A 481 -4.78 -15.72 -1.56
C ALA A 481 -3.80 -14.86 -2.37
N ASN A 482 -4.26 -14.19 -3.43
CA ASN A 482 -3.41 -13.40 -4.32
C ASN A 482 -3.34 -11.93 -3.89
N ASN A 483 -2.13 -11.37 -3.82
CA ASN A 483 -1.88 -9.98 -3.40
C ASN A 483 -1.38 -9.08 -4.54
N LYS A 484 -1.32 -9.56 -5.79
CA LYS A 484 -0.85 -8.78 -6.94
C LYS A 484 -1.73 -7.55 -7.22
N ASN A 485 -3.04 -7.68 -7.13
CA ASN A 485 -4.00 -6.58 -7.29
C ASN A 485 -5.00 -6.55 -6.11
N ARG A 486 -4.49 -6.21 -4.91
CA ARG A 486 -5.27 -6.27 -3.66
C ARG A 486 -6.64 -5.60 -3.76
N GLN A 487 -6.76 -4.43 -4.39
CA GLN A 487 -8.05 -3.74 -4.50
C GLN A 487 -9.06 -4.57 -5.32
N ALA A 488 -8.68 -5.04 -6.51
CA ALA A 488 -9.56 -5.81 -7.37
C ALA A 488 -9.88 -7.20 -6.78
N ASN A 489 -8.88 -7.86 -6.19
CA ASN A 489 -9.04 -9.11 -5.46
C ASN A 489 -10.01 -8.97 -4.27
N ASN A 490 -9.90 -7.89 -3.49
CA ASN A 490 -10.81 -7.62 -2.37
C ASN A 490 -12.24 -7.32 -2.85
N ALA A 491 -12.39 -6.54 -3.93
CA ALA A 491 -13.70 -6.28 -4.53
C ALA A 491 -14.36 -7.59 -5.01
N THR A 492 -13.57 -8.47 -5.64
CA THR A 492 -14.01 -9.79 -6.08
C THR A 492 -14.40 -10.69 -4.90
N ALA A 493 -13.58 -10.74 -3.84
CA ALA A 493 -13.91 -11.50 -2.64
C ALA A 493 -15.20 -10.99 -1.99
N LEU A 494 -15.38 -9.67 -1.86
CA LEU A 494 -16.60 -9.07 -1.33
C LEU A 494 -17.82 -9.41 -2.17
N TYR A 495 -17.69 -9.42 -3.49
CA TYR A 495 -18.77 -9.85 -4.38
C TYR A 495 -19.16 -11.31 -4.13
N LEU A 496 -18.18 -12.23 -4.10
CA LEU A 496 -18.40 -13.64 -3.83
C LEU A 496 -19.10 -13.87 -2.48
N ILE A 497 -18.64 -13.19 -1.42
CA ILE A 497 -19.25 -13.24 -0.08
C ILE A 497 -20.70 -12.72 -0.11
N LYS A 498 -20.95 -11.62 -0.83
CA LYS A 498 -22.30 -11.05 -0.98
C LYS A 498 -23.23 -11.97 -1.77
N SER A 499 -22.67 -12.71 -2.73
CA SER A 499 -23.35 -13.71 -3.57
C SER A 499 -23.49 -15.08 -2.89
N ASN A 500 -23.37 -15.16 -1.56
CA ASN A 500 -23.54 -16.37 -0.74
C ASN A 500 -22.50 -17.48 -0.99
N ALA A 501 -21.26 -17.16 -1.38
CA ALA A 501 -20.17 -18.13 -1.32
C ALA A 501 -20.02 -18.71 0.10
N ASN A 502 -19.75 -20.01 0.21
CA ASN A 502 -19.58 -20.66 1.50
C ASN A 502 -18.24 -20.31 2.15
N VAL A 503 -18.30 -19.43 3.15
CA VAL A 503 -17.13 -18.89 3.86
C VAL A 503 -16.45 -19.90 4.81
N THR A 504 -17.07 -21.07 5.03
CA THR A 504 -16.62 -22.07 6.01
C THR A 504 -15.92 -23.29 5.38
N LEU A 505 -15.93 -23.40 4.05
CA LEU A 505 -15.17 -24.44 3.34
C LEU A 505 -13.70 -24.28 3.66
N ALA A 506 -13.01 -25.40 3.87
CA ALA A 506 -11.58 -25.43 4.17
C ALA A 506 -10.84 -26.13 3.04
N ASP A 507 -9.68 -25.59 2.69
CA ASP A 507 -8.77 -26.21 1.73
C ASP A 507 -8.07 -27.46 2.30
N ARG A 508 -7.17 -28.07 1.51
CA ARG A 508 -6.39 -29.23 1.94
C ARG A 508 -5.54 -29.00 3.19
N ASP A 509 -5.19 -27.77 3.55
CA ASP A 509 -4.42 -27.42 4.74
C ASP A 509 -5.30 -26.92 5.90
N GLY A 510 -6.62 -26.96 5.73
CA GLY A 510 -7.59 -26.51 6.72
C GLY A 510 -7.81 -25.00 6.70
N PHE A 511 -7.30 -24.27 5.70
CA PHE A 511 -7.53 -22.84 5.55
C PHE A 511 -8.94 -22.59 4.99
N GLN A 512 -9.75 -21.93 5.81
CA GLN A 512 -10.98 -21.25 5.39
C GLN A 512 -10.71 -19.81 4.89
N ALA A 513 -11.69 -19.19 4.23
CA ALA A 513 -11.63 -17.82 3.72
C ALA A 513 -11.14 -16.80 4.77
N ILE A 514 -11.56 -16.92 6.03
CA ILE A 514 -11.15 -16.03 7.12
C ILE A 514 -9.63 -16.08 7.40
N HIS A 515 -8.99 -17.23 7.21
CA HIS A 515 -7.54 -17.37 7.39
C HIS A 515 -6.77 -16.62 6.29
N PHE A 516 -7.21 -16.71 5.04
CA PHE A 516 -6.61 -15.94 3.94
C PHE A 516 -6.85 -14.43 4.12
N ALA A 517 -8.08 -14.05 4.51
CA ALA A 517 -8.42 -12.65 4.77
C ALA A 517 -7.57 -12.07 5.92
N ALA A 518 -7.36 -12.82 6.99
CA ALA A 518 -6.52 -12.38 8.11
C ALA A 518 -5.09 -12.07 7.68
N LYS A 519 -4.53 -12.83 6.73
CA LYS A 519 -3.20 -12.61 6.17
C LYS A 519 -3.14 -11.41 5.23
N ASN A 520 -4.12 -11.28 4.33
CA ASN A 520 -3.93 -10.51 3.09
C ASN A 520 -4.96 -9.38 2.87
N ALA A 521 -6.09 -9.39 3.56
CA ALA A 521 -7.24 -8.52 3.29
C ALA A 521 -7.44 -7.45 4.37
N PRO A 522 -8.08 -6.31 4.01
CA PRO A 522 -8.45 -5.28 4.98
C PRO A 522 -9.58 -5.77 5.90
N THR A 523 -9.75 -5.08 7.03
CA THR A 523 -10.74 -5.39 8.08
C THR A 523 -12.16 -5.55 7.56
N HIS A 524 -12.59 -4.71 6.62
CA HIS A 524 -13.94 -4.78 6.05
C HIS A 524 -14.23 -6.14 5.37
N VAL A 525 -13.25 -6.80 4.74
CA VAL A 525 -13.47 -8.13 4.15
C VAL A 525 -13.67 -9.18 5.26
N LEU A 526 -12.86 -9.09 6.31
CA LEU A 526 -12.95 -9.95 7.49
C LEU A 526 -14.30 -9.79 8.21
N GLU A 527 -14.76 -8.56 8.40
CA GLU A 527 -16.08 -8.21 8.95
C GLU A 527 -17.20 -8.91 8.20
N GLN A 528 -17.17 -8.86 6.86
CA GLN A 528 -18.18 -9.52 6.04
C GLN A 528 -18.13 -11.04 6.16
N LEU A 529 -16.93 -11.65 6.25
CA LEU A 529 -16.79 -13.09 6.47
C LEU A 529 -17.40 -13.51 7.81
N LEU A 530 -17.10 -12.78 8.89
CA LEU A 530 -17.66 -13.03 10.21
C LEU A 530 -19.19 -12.88 10.21
N TRP A 531 -19.70 -11.82 9.56
CA TRP A 531 -21.14 -11.61 9.41
C TRP A 531 -21.83 -12.75 8.63
N ARG A 532 -21.12 -13.37 7.68
CA ARG A 532 -21.57 -14.55 6.94
C ARG A 532 -21.32 -15.89 7.65
N GLY A 533 -20.86 -15.87 8.91
CA GLY A 533 -20.76 -17.05 9.75
C GLY A 533 -19.39 -17.74 9.75
N ALA A 534 -18.34 -17.10 9.23
CA ALA A 534 -16.97 -17.55 9.50
C ALA A 534 -16.68 -17.40 11.00
N SER A 535 -15.93 -18.34 11.58
CA SER A 535 -15.56 -18.28 13.00
C SER A 535 -14.24 -17.55 13.20
N GLN A 536 -14.19 -16.52 14.06
CA GLN A 536 -12.93 -15.88 14.43
C GLN A 536 -11.93 -16.81 15.13
N SER A 537 -12.39 -17.97 15.63
CA SER A 537 -11.58 -18.99 16.30
C SER A 537 -11.37 -20.25 15.46
N SER A 538 -11.63 -20.20 14.15
CA SER A 538 -11.31 -21.31 13.25
C SER A 538 -9.84 -21.69 13.33
N ARG A 539 -9.51 -22.94 12.99
CA ARG A 539 -8.16 -23.49 13.11
C ARG A 539 -7.76 -24.20 11.81
N THR A 540 -6.56 -23.92 11.32
CA THR A 540 -5.94 -24.70 10.23
C THR A 540 -5.52 -26.08 10.73
N LYS A 541 -5.00 -26.95 9.85
CA LYS A 541 -4.49 -28.29 10.24
C LYS A 541 -3.33 -28.25 11.22
N ILE A 542 -2.58 -27.15 11.28
CA ILE A 542 -1.51 -26.95 12.26
C ILE A 542 -1.97 -26.14 13.49
N GLY A 543 -3.27 -25.85 13.59
CA GLY A 543 -3.86 -25.16 14.73
C GLY A 543 -3.71 -23.63 14.68
N GLN A 544 -3.31 -23.04 13.56
CA GLN A 544 -3.22 -21.58 13.47
C GLN A 544 -4.62 -20.97 13.39
N SER A 545 -4.83 -19.90 14.15
CA SER A 545 -6.06 -19.11 14.13
C SER A 545 -5.94 -17.91 13.19
N PRO A 546 -7.06 -17.24 12.85
CA PRO A 546 -7.03 -15.96 12.15
C PRO A 546 -6.14 -14.92 12.85
N LEU A 547 -6.16 -14.83 14.18
CA LEU A 547 -5.32 -13.89 14.94
C LEU A 547 -3.83 -14.23 14.83
N ILE A 548 -3.46 -15.51 14.91
CA ILE A 548 -2.08 -15.97 14.71
C ILE A 548 -1.58 -15.61 13.30
N LEU A 549 -2.41 -15.84 12.28
CA LEU A 549 -2.06 -15.54 10.90
C LEU A 549 -1.92 -14.04 10.64
N ALA A 550 -2.86 -13.21 11.12
CA ALA A 550 -2.77 -11.75 11.02
C ALA A 550 -1.51 -11.21 11.73
N SER A 551 -1.17 -11.79 12.89
CA SER A 551 0.04 -11.48 13.63
C SER A 551 1.29 -11.84 12.85
N SER A 552 1.31 -12.98 12.17
CA SER A 552 2.45 -13.43 11.37
C SER A 552 2.72 -12.58 10.11
N GLU A 553 1.69 -11.95 9.54
CA GLU A 553 1.81 -11.11 8.33
C GLU A 553 1.76 -9.60 8.62
N SER A 554 1.79 -9.21 9.90
CA SER A 554 1.77 -7.81 10.34
C SER A 554 0.53 -7.01 9.92
N ASN A 555 -0.63 -7.67 9.83
CA ASN A 555 -1.90 -7.01 9.52
C ASN A 555 -2.50 -6.35 10.77
N VAL A 556 -1.92 -5.21 11.16
CA VAL A 556 -2.20 -4.50 12.42
C VAL A 556 -3.69 -4.19 12.60
N GLU A 557 -4.35 -3.72 11.55
CA GLU A 557 -5.77 -3.35 11.60
C GLU A 557 -6.64 -4.59 11.89
N VAL A 558 -6.33 -5.72 11.25
CA VAL A 558 -7.03 -6.98 11.51
C VAL A 558 -6.74 -7.52 12.90
N ILE A 559 -5.50 -7.42 13.40
CA ILE A 559 -5.15 -7.80 14.78
C ILE A 559 -6.00 -7.01 15.78
N GLN A 560 -6.05 -5.69 15.62
CA GLN A 560 -6.83 -4.81 16.49
C GLN A 560 -8.33 -5.14 16.41
N TYR A 561 -8.85 -5.32 15.19
CA TYR A 561 -10.25 -5.68 14.99
C TYR A 561 -10.59 -7.04 15.65
N LEU A 562 -9.77 -8.06 15.46
CA LEU A 562 -10.01 -9.39 16.04
C LEU A 562 -10.01 -9.37 17.56
N ILE A 563 -9.10 -8.62 18.18
CA ILE A 563 -9.02 -8.51 19.65
C ILE A 563 -10.18 -7.66 20.20
N GLN A 564 -10.39 -6.47 19.63
CA GLN A 564 -11.28 -5.46 20.22
C GLN A 564 -12.75 -5.63 19.81
N ALA A 565 -13.02 -5.97 18.55
CA ALA A 565 -14.38 -6.05 18.02
C ALA A 565 -14.91 -7.49 17.96
N ALA A 566 -14.05 -8.47 17.64
CA ALA A 566 -14.45 -9.88 17.59
C ALA A 566 -14.19 -10.64 18.91
N GLU A 567 -13.68 -9.97 19.94
CA GLU A 567 -13.43 -10.52 21.29
C GLU A 567 -12.63 -11.84 21.26
N VAL A 568 -11.63 -11.94 20.37
CA VAL A 568 -10.75 -13.13 20.30
C VAL A 568 -9.82 -13.18 21.51
N ASP A 569 -9.63 -14.37 22.07
CA ASP A 569 -8.64 -14.61 23.10
C ASP A 569 -7.21 -14.41 22.55
N VAL A 570 -6.46 -13.45 23.09
CA VAL A 570 -5.08 -13.19 22.69
C VAL A 570 -4.12 -14.34 23.06
N MET A 571 -4.56 -15.25 23.93
CA MET A 571 -3.79 -16.40 24.44
C MET A 571 -3.90 -17.64 23.55
N GLU A 572 -4.49 -17.52 22.35
CA GLU A 572 -4.57 -18.63 21.41
C GLU A 572 -3.20 -19.21 21.06
N ARG A 573 -3.19 -20.54 20.91
CA ARG A 573 -2.00 -21.32 20.57
C ARG A 573 -2.30 -22.27 19.42
N ASP A 574 -1.28 -22.47 18.59
CA ASP A 574 -1.32 -23.52 17.58
C ASP A 574 -0.91 -24.89 18.14
N PHE A 575 -0.85 -25.91 17.28
CA PHE A 575 -0.48 -27.26 17.70
C PHE A 575 1.01 -27.42 18.05
N GLU A 576 1.84 -26.43 17.74
CA GLU A 576 3.22 -26.33 18.24
C GLU A 576 3.32 -25.54 19.54
N ASN A 577 2.18 -25.24 20.16
CA ASN A 577 2.05 -24.43 21.37
C ASN A 577 2.56 -22.99 21.19
N MET A 578 2.72 -22.52 19.94
CA MET A 578 3.17 -21.17 19.63
C MET A 578 2.02 -20.18 19.73
N THR A 579 2.33 -19.01 20.30
CA THR A 579 1.41 -17.87 20.41
C THR A 579 1.67 -16.85 19.31
N CYS A 580 0.77 -15.87 19.13
CA CYS A 580 0.97 -14.73 18.24
C CYS A 580 2.32 -14.03 18.47
N LEU A 581 2.76 -13.91 19.73
CA LEU A 581 4.03 -13.27 20.09
C LEU A 581 5.26 -14.06 19.63
N HIS A 582 5.17 -15.40 19.49
CA HIS A 582 6.24 -16.19 18.90
C HIS A 582 6.41 -15.85 17.41
N TYR A 583 5.31 -15.79 16.66
CA TYR A 583 5.31 -15.46 15.24
C TYR A 583 5.81 -14.03 14.98
N THR A 584 5.37 -13.06 15.78
CA THR A 584 5.86 -11.67 15.64
C THR A 584 7.33 -11.55 16.04
N ALA A 585 7.80 -12.30 17.04
CA ALA A 585 9.20 -12.36 17.44
C ALA A 585 10.09 -12.99 16.35
N GLN A 586 9.62 -14.06 15.70
CA GLN A 586 10.33 -14.74 14.62
C GLN A 586 10.50 -13.84 13.37
N ARG A 587 9.55 -12.93 13.11
CA ARG A 587 9.54 -12.09 11.88
C ARG A 587 9.89 -10.61 12.14
N ASN A 588 10.39 -10.27 13.32
CA ASN A 588 10.75 -8.91 13.74
C ASN A 588 9.60 -7.88 13.65
N LEU A 589 8.38 -8.28 13.99
CA LEU A 589 7.20 -7.45 13.84
C LEU A 589 6.95 -6.61 15.11
N PHE A 590 7.54 -5.41 15.15
CA PHE A 590 7.52 -4.54 16.33
C PHE A 590 6.11 -4.05 16.70
N PHE A 591 5.34 -3.51 15.75
CA PHE A 591 4.01 -2.95 16.05
C PHE A 591 2.99 -4.03 16.46
N PRO A 592 2.87 -5.17 15.73
CA PRO A 592 2.06 -6.30 16.20
C PRO A 592 2.45 -6.77 17.60
N SER A 593 3.76 -6.95 17.87
CA SER A 593 4.23 -7.37 19.21
C SER A 593 3.84 -6.37 20.29
N LYS A 594 3.94 -5.06 20.00
CA LYS A 594 3.55 -4.01 20.95
C LYS A 594 2.07 -4.10 21.32
N ILE A 595 1.19 -4.22 20.32
CA ILE A 595 -0.26 -4.32 20.52
C ILE A 595 -0.59 -5.57 21.34
N LEU A 596 -0.03 -6.73 20.98
CA LEU A 596 -0.27 -7.98 21.71
C LEU A 596 0.17 -7.89 23.19
N LEU A 597 1.29 -7.21 23.47
CA LEU A 597 1.76 -6.96 24.84
C LEU A 597 0.87 -5.99 25.62
N GLU A 598 0.31 -4.97 24.97
CA GLU A 598 -0.65 -4.04 25.57
C GLU A 598 -1.97 -4.73 25.91
N GLU A 599 -2.38 -5.71 25.10
CA GLU A 599 -3.56 -6.55 25.30
C GLU A 599 -3.29 -7.74 26.25
N GLY A 600 -2.09 -7.81 26.84
CA GLY A 600 -1.77 -8.73 27.94
C GLY A 600 -1.39 -10.14 27.53
N VAL A 601 -0.92 -10.38 26.30
CA VAL A 601 -0.43 -11.71 25.86
C VAL A 601 0.65 -12.27 26.80
N GLU A 602 0.71 -13.58 26.97
CA GLU A 602 1.71 -14.26 27.79
C GLU A 602 3.13 -14.09 27.19
N ILE A 603 3.90 -13.17 27.76
CA ILE A 603 5.24 -12.80 27.25
C ILE A 603 6.28 -13.92 27.34
N ASN A 604 6.14 -14.80 28.34
CA ASN A 604 7.04 -15.92 28.60
C ASN A 604 6.46 -17.26 28.16
N ALA A 605 5.44 -17.24 27.28
CA ALA A 605 4.87 -18.43 26.70
C ALA A 605 5.97 -19.32 26.09
N LYS A 606 5.79 -20.63 26.22
CA LYS A 606 6.74 -21.65 25.75
C LYS A 606 6.11 -22.49 24.64
N ASP A 607 6.80 -22.66 23.53
CA ASP A 607 6.41 -23.60 22.47
C ASP A 607 6.74 -25.06 22.84
N MET A 608 6.49 -26.02 21.94
CA MET A 608 6.83 -27.44 22.15
C MET A 608 8.33 -27.70 22.38
N ARG A 609 9.21 -26.78 21.97
CA ARG A 609 10.66 -26.84 22.20
C ARG A 609 11.07 -26.03 23.43
N LEU A 610 10.11 -25.62 24.27
CA LEU A 610 10.31 -24.73 25.41
C LEU A 610 10.99 -23.41 25.02
N SER A 611 10.94 -22.99 23.76
CA SER A 611 11.44 -21.69 23.32
C SER A 611 10.40 -20.62 23.66
N SER A 612 10.86 -19.47 24.15
CA SER A 612 10.01 -18.30 24.38
C SER A 612 10.12 -17.31 23.21
N PRO A 613 9.23 -16.31 23.08
CA PRO A 613 9.36 -15.27 22.05
C PRO A 613 10.74 -14.59 22.07
N LEU A 614 11.32 -14.39 23.27
CA LEU A 614 12.67 -13.82 23.40
C LEU A 614 13.76 -14.73 22.78
N HIS A 615 13.59 -16.06 22.76
CA HIS A 615 14.53 -16.95 22.06
C HIS A 615 14.49 -16.71 20.55
N TYR A 616 13.29 -16.62 19.97
CA TYR A 616 13.11 -16.40 18.53
C TYR A 616 13.71 -15.07 18.08
N SER A 617 13.44 -13.98 18.79
CA SER A 617 13.99 -12.67 18.44
C SER A 617 15.50 -12.58 18.69
N SER A 618 16.02 -13.28 19.69
CA SER A 618 17.46 -13.34 19.97
C SER A 618 18.22 -14.14 18.92
N GLN A 619 17.68 -15.28 18.48
CA GLN A 619 18.27 -16.15 17.46
C GLN A 619 18.48 -15.41 16.12
N HIS A 620 17.67 -14.40 15.81
CA HIS A 620 17.75 -13.64 14.56
C HIS A 620 18.34 -12.23 14.74
N GLY A 621 18.90 -11.92 15.93
CA GLY A 621 19.56 -10.63 16.18
C GLY A 621 18.63 -9.42 16.27
N TYR A 622 17.36 -9.57 16.65
CA TYR A 622 16.37 -8.49 16.68
C TYR A 622 16.47 -7.64 17.96
N SER A 623 17.58 -6.91 18.11
CA SER A 623 17.92 -6.13 19.33
C SER A 623 16.83 -5.15 19.78
N ARG A 624 16.15 -4.47 18.86
CA ARG A 624 15.04 -3.54 19.17
C ARG A 624 13.83 -4.27 19.75
N LEU A 625 13.49 -5.43 19.20
CA LEU A 625 12.37 -6.24 19.68
C LEU A 625 12.70 -6.88 21.03
N ASN A 626 13.94 -7.37 21.22
CA ASN A 626 14.43 -7.84 22.52
C ASN A 626 14.28 -6.80 23.61
N LYS A 627 14.69 -5.55 23.36
CA LYS A 627 14.52 -4.45 24.32
C LYS A 627 13.06 -4.24 24.72
N MET A 628 12.12 -4.37 23.79
CA MET A 628 10.69 -4.27 24.08
C MET A 628 10.19 -5.47 24.88
N LEU A 629 10.59 -6.69 24.53
CA LEU A 629 10.19 -7.89 25.27
C LEU A 629 10.72 -7.84 26.71
N LEU A 630 12.01 -7.53 26.89
CA LEU A 630 12.63 -7.40 28.22
C LEU A 630 11.96 -6.30 29.07
N SER A 631 11.65 -5.14 28.47
CA SER A 631 10.97 -4.06 29.18
C SER A 631 9.53 -4.38 29.59
N ASN A 632 8.92 -5.38 28.96
CA ASN A 632 7.61 -5.91 29.30
C ASN A 632 7.68 -7.20 30.16
N GLY A 633 8.86 -7.56 30.69
CA GLY A 633 9.02 -8.66 31.65
C GLY A 633 9.36 -10.01 31.03
N ALA A 634 9.95 -10.04 29.83
CA ALA A 634 10.48 -11.29 29.28
C ALA A 634 11.63 -11.81 30.14
N ASP A 635 11.60 -13.11 30.45
CA ASP A 635 12.64 -13.77 31.22
C ASP A 635 13.91 -13.92 30.37
N VAL A 636 14.92 -13.12 30.72
CA VAL A 636 16.23 -13.08 30.06
C VAL A 636 17.01 -14.40 30.19
N ASN A 637 16.68 -15.21 31.20
CA ASN A 637 17.36 -16.48 31.52
C ASN A 637 16.52 -17.71 31.21
N ALA A 638 15.38 -17.54 30.54
CA ALA A 638 14.51 -18.64 30.16
C ALA A 638 15.32 -19.69 29.37
N GLN A 639 15.18 -20.98 29.71
CA GLN A 639 15.86 -22.05 28.97
C GLN A 639 14.89 -22.75 28.02
N ASP A 640 15.38 -23.11 26.83
CA ASP A 640 14.67 -23.99 25.89
C ASP A 640 14.91 -25.49 26.18
N ALA A 641 14.37 -26.37 25.34
CA ALA A 641 14.49 -27.83 25.50
C ALA A 641 15.94 -28.35 25.38
N MET A 642 16.89 -27.52 24.95
CA MET A 642 18.32 -27.83 24.89
C MET A 642 19.09 -27.13 26.02
N GLY A 643 18.40 -26.45 26.95
CA GLY A 643 19.00 -25.67 28.01
C GLY A 643 19.56 -24.32 27.55
N MET A 644 19.38 -23.94 26.29
CA MET A 644 19.92 -22.68 25.76
C MET A 644 19.10 -21.50 26.27
N THR A 645 19.80 -20.43 26.69
CA THR A 645 19.19 -19.14 27.02
C THR A 645 19.07 -18.26 25.76
N PRO A 646 18.28 -17.17 25.78
CA PRO A 646 18.26 -16.18 24.70
C PRO A 646 19.66 -15.64 24.35
N LEU A 647 20.54 -15.46 25.34
CA LEU A 647 21.92 -15.04 25.11
C LEU A 647 22.72 -16.09 24.33
N VAL A 648 22.59 -17.37 24.70
CA VAL A 648 23.22 -18.47 23.95
C VAL A 648 22.66 -18.52 22.52
N LYS A 649 21.35 -18.36 22.32
CA LYS A 649 20.74 -18.31 20.99
C LYS A 649 21.29 -17.18 20.13
N ALA A 650 21.46 -15.97 20.68
CA ALA A 650 22.05 -14.84 19.97
C ALA A 650 23.51 -15.09 19.53
N LEU A 651 24.20 -16.02 20.18
CA LEU A 651 25.60 -16.39 19.91
C LEU A 651 25.73 -17.71 19.14
N SER A 652 24.62 -18.40 18.85
CA SER A 652 24.64 -19.74 18.25
C SER A 652 24.74 -19.73 16.73
N ASP A 653 24.46 -18.60 16.08
CA ASP A 653 24.63 -18.47 14.64
C ASP A 653 26.13 -18.33 14.29
N ASP A 654 26.53 -18.92 13.16
CA ASP A 654 27.92 -18.85 12.66
C ASP A 654 28.22 -17.48 12.00
N ILE A 655 27.19 -16.66 11.81
CA ILE A 655 27.28 -15.31 11.25
C ILE A 655 27.56 -14.31 12.38
N ILE A 656 28.77 -13.75 12.41
CA ILE A 656 29.12 -12.62 13.26
C ILE A 656 28.68 -11.34 12.57
N ASP A 657 27.57 -10.75 13.03
CA ASP A 657 27.12 -9.44 12.57
C ASP A 657 26.81 -8.49 13.74
N ARG A 658 26.65 -7.21 13.40
CA ARG A 658 26.32 -6.17 14.37
C ARG A 658 24.98 -6.39 15.05
N ALA A 659 24.02 -7.05 14.39
CA ALA A 659 22.68 -7.25 14.93
C ALA A 659 22.69 -8.26 16.09
N HIS A 660 23.39 -9.38 15.91
CA HIS A 660 23.60 -10.40 16.94
C HIS A 660 24.50 -9.88 18.06
N GLU A 661 25.56 -9.13 17.72
CA GLU A 661 26.42 -8.50 18.71
C GLU A 661 25.66 -7.50 19.60
N ASP A 662 24.85 -6.61 19.00
CA ASP A 662 24.00 -5.65 19.74
C ASP A 662 22.94 -6.37 20.58
N THR A 663 22.44 -7.49 20.09
CA THR A 663 21.47 -8.33 20.80
C THR A 663 22.10 -8.99 22.02
N ALA A 664 23.27 -9.62 21.87
CA ALA A 664 24.03 -10.21 22.96
C ALA A 664 24.42 -9.16 24.00
N LYS A 665 24.94 -7.99 23.58
CA LYS A 665 25.20 -6.84 24.46
C LYS A 665 23.94 -6.43 25.21
N GLY A 666 22.81 -6.29 24.51
CA GLY A 666 21.54 -5.90 25.10
C GLY A 666 21.06 -6.89 26.18
N LEU A 667 21.23 -8.20 25.96
CA LEU A 667 20.88 -9.24 26.92
C LEU A 667 21.83 -9.23 28.14
N ILE A 668 23.14 -9.04 27.93
CA ILE A 668 24.11 -8.88 29.02
C ILE A 668 23.77 -7.65 29.87
N HIS A 669 23.48 -6.51 29.24
CA HIS A 669 23.04 -5.29 29.93
C HIS A 669 21.69 -5.45 30.65
N ALA A 670 20.84 -6.39 30.20
CA ALA A 670 19.62 -6.78 30.89
C ALA A 670 19.85 -7.83 32.01
N LEU A 671 21.11 -8.03 32.43
CA LEU A 671 21.53 -8.93 33.49
C LEU A 671 21.24 -10.41 33.21
N ALA A 672 21.43 -10.84 31.96
CA ALA A 672 21.49 -12.26 31.64
C ALA A 672 22.55 -12.97 32.51
N ASP A 673 22.19 -14.13 33.08
CA ASP A 673 23.10 -14.95 33.87
C ASP A 673 24.10 -15.65 32.93
N LEU A 674 25.35 -15.19 33.01
CA LEU A 674 26.46 -15.65 32.17
C LEU A 674 26.97 -17.04 32.56
N GLN A 675 26.49 -17.61 33.67
CA GLN A 675 26.92 -18.91 34.20
C GLN A 675 25.96 -20.06 33.88
N VAL A 676 24.78 -19.78 33.32
CA VAL A 676 23.82 -20.80 32.89
C VAL A 676 24.45 -21.69 31.81
N GLN A 677 24.32 -23.00 31.99
CA GLN A 677 24.82 -24.00 31.07
C GLN A 677 23.68 -24.61 30.26
N ASP A 678 23.92 -24.81 28.97
CA ASP A 678 23.06 -25.65 28.13
C ASP A 678 23.24 -27.14 28.45
N HIS A 679 22.51 -28.02 27.77
CA HIS A 679 22.62 -29.46 27.96
C HIS A 679 23.99 -30.05 27.55
N ASN A 680 24.81 -29.31 26.80
CA ASN A 680 26.19 -29.69 26.47
C ASN A 680 27.20 -29.17 27.51
N GLY A 681 26.74 -28.48 28.56
CA GLY A 681 27.57 -27.86 29.58
C GLY A 681 28.18 -26.53 29.16
N TRP A 682 27.76 -25.96 28.03
CA TRP A 682 28.32 -24.73 27.48
C TRP A 682 27.65 -23.50 28.08
N LYS A 683 28.48 -22.51 28.43
CA LYS A 683 28.03 -21.18 28.86
C LYS A 683 28.00 -20.24 27.67
N ALA A 684 27.39 -19.07 27.86
CA ALA A 684 27.40 -17.99 26.86
C ALA A 684 28.82 -17.64 26.37
N ARG A 685 29.82 -17.65 27.28
CA ARG A 685 31.23 -17.43 26.94
C ARG A 685 31.77 -18.50 25.98
N ASP A 686 31.50 -19.77 26.25
CA ASP A 686 32.02 -20.89 25.45
C ASP A 686 31.44 -20.86 24.04
N GLN A 687 30.14 -20.55 23.95
CA GLN A 687 29.45 -20.35 22.68
C GLN A 687 30.02 -19.14 21.92
N ALA A 688 30.23 -17.99 22.58
CA ALA A 688 30.84 -16.81 21.96
C ALA A 688 32.25 -17.10 21.41
N VAL A 689 33.09 -17.85 22.16
CA VAL A 689 34.43 -18.25 21.70
C VAL A 689 34.34 -19.15 20.47
N LYS A 690 33.45 -20.15 20.48
CA LYS A 690 33.27 -21.04 19.33
C LYS A 690 32.84 -20.29 18.08
N SER A 691 31.87 -19.39 18.21
CA SER A 691 31.31 -18.64 17.09
C SER A 691 32.15 -17.41 16.70
N GLY A 692 33.24 -17.11 17.42
CA GLY A 692 34.17 -16.02 17.09
C GLY A 692 33.75 -14.61 17.52
N TYR A 693 32.85 -14.47 18.50
CA TYR A 693 32.41 -13.18 19.04
C TYR A 693 33.41 -12.59 20.04
N ASP A 694 34.61 -12.21 19.59
CA ASP A 694 35.71 -11.74 20.44
C ASP A 694 35.33 -10.56 21.35
N THR A 695 34.53 -9.62 20.84
CA THR A 695 34.06 -8.45 21.60
C THR A 695 33.10 -8.84 22.73
N ILE A 696 32.25 -9.83 22.49
CA ILE A 696 31.34 -10.37 23.51
C ILE A 696 32.10 -11.21 24.53
N VAL A 697 33.12 -11.98 24.10
CA VAL A 697 34.01 -12.71 25.02
C VAL A 697 34.69 -11.74 25.98
N GLN A 698 35.28 -10.66 25.45
CA GLN A 698 35.89 -9.62 26.28
C GLN A 698 34.88 -8.98 27.24
N LEU A 699 33.69 -8.65 26.76
CA LEU A 699 32.61 -8.09 27.59
C LEU A 699 32.20 -9.04 28.72
N ILE A 700 32.01 -10.33 28.42
CA ILE A 700 31.68 -11.35 29.43
C ILE A 700 32.81 -11.47 30.46
N ASP A 701 34.07 -11.53 30.02
CA ASP A 701 35.23 -11.62 30.91
C ASP A 701 35.36 -10.37 31.81
N ASP A 702 35.06 -9.18 31.29
CA ASP A 702 35.06 -7.94 32.06
C ASP A 702 33.97 -7.91 33.13
N VAL A 703 32.76 -8.38 32.80
CA VAL A 703 31.65 -8.49 33.77
C VAL A 703 31.98 -9.52 34.86
N LEU A 704 32.47 -10.71 34.47
CA LEU A 704 32.78 -11.79 35.41
C LEU A 704 33.98 -11.50 36.32
N SER A 705 34.96 -10.75 35.82
CA SER A 705 36.12 -10.31 36.63
C SER A 705 35.82 -9.10 37.52
N GLY A 706 34.63 -8.50 37.38
CA GLY A 706 34.25 -7.26 38.08
C GLY A 706 34.94 -6.00 37.55
N ARG A 707 35.63 -6.08 36.39
CA ARG A 707 36.22 -4.92 35.71
C ARG A 707 35.15 -4.00 35.14
N LEU A 708 34.00 -4.56 34.77
CA LEU A 708 32.82 -3.81 34.33
C LEU A 708 31.66 -4.12 35.28
N VAL A 709 31.17 -3.09 35.97
CA VAL A 709 29.91 -3.16 36.71
C VAL A 709 28.80 -2.68 35.79
N LEU A 710 27.86 -3.55 35.47
CA LEU A 710 26.69 -3.17 34.68
C LEU A 710 25.76 -2.35 35.58
N GLU A 711 25.49 -1.09 35.20
CA GLU A 711 24.46 -0.31 35.85
C GLU A 711 23.10 -0.94 35.55
N LEU A 712 22.26 -1.09 36.59
CA LEU A 712 20.85 -1.44 36.40
C LEU A 712 20.27 -0.48 35.36
N PRO A 713 19.73 -0.99 34.25
CA PRO A 713 19.08 -0.12 33.29
C PRO A 713 18.03 0.72 34.03
N LYS A 714 17.88 2.02 33.69
CA LYS A 714 16.83 2.92 34.24
C LYS A 714 15.38 2.44 33.98
N PHE A 715 15.19 1.16 33.67
CA PHE A 715 13.94 0.44 33.45
C PHE A 715 13.19 0.12 34.76
N GLU A 716 13.83 0.23 35.93
CA GLU A 716 13.13 0.07 37.21
C GLU A 716 11.99 1.08 37.41
N GLU A 717 12.01 2.26 36.79
CA GLU A 717 10.87 3.18 36.84
C GLU A 717 9.63 2.70 36.07
N ILE A 718 9.76 1.72 35.16
CA ILE A 718 8.65 1.20 34.34
C ILE A 718 8.18 -0.17 34.84
N VAL A 719 9.09 -1.06 35.24
CA VAL A 719 8.76 -2.39 35.78
C VAL A 719 8.05 -2.30 37.13
N ILE A 720 8.42 -1.33 37.98
CA ILE A 720 7.73 -1.05 39.25
C ILE A 720 6.36 -0.38 39.02
N LYS A 721 6.17 0.30 37.88
CA LYS A 721 4.91 0.98 37.56
C LYS A 721 3.80 0.01 37.14
N ARG A 722 4.12 -1.04 36.36
CA ARG A 722 3.12 -2.03 35.90
C ARG A 722 2.82 -3.15 36.90
N LYS A 723 3.76 -3.53 37.77
CA LYS A 723 3.46 -4.40 38.93
C LYS A 723 2.45 -3.77 39.90
N LYS A 724 2.21 -2.46 39.81
CA LYS A 724 1.22 -1.73 40.61
C LYS A 724 -0.21 -1.81 40.03
N ASP A 725 -0.36 -2.18 38.75
CA ASP A 725 -1.64 -2.12 38.04
C ASP A 725 -2.28 -3.51 37.76
N GLY A 726 -1.73 -4.61 38.31
CA GLY A 726 -2.33 -5.95 38.19
C GLY A 726 -1.81 -6.92 39.24
N ILE A 727 -2.70 -7.33 40.15
CA ILE A 727 -2.46 -8.16 41.34
C ILE A 727 -2.17 -9.63 40.97
N SER A 728 -1.36 -10.29 41.83
CA SER A 728 -1.08 -11.75 42.00
C SER A 728 0.33 -12.12 41.50
N ASP A 729 1.33 -12.52 42.30
CA ASP A 729 1.36 -13.26 43.56
C ASP A 729 2.62 -12.91 44.40
N LYS A 730 2.48 -12.99 45.73
CA LYS A 730 3.50 -12.87 46.81
C LYS A 730 4.07 -11.47 47.08
N ILE A 731 3.49 -10.81 48.07
CA ILE A 731 4.11 -9.71 48.82
C ILE A 731 5.02 -10.36 49.87
N ASP A 732 6.34 -10.32 49.65
CA ASP A 732 7.32 -10.63 50.68
C ASP A 732 7.47 -9.44 51.65
N GLU A 733 7.72 -9.76 52.92
CA GLU A 733 7.68 -8.88 54.10
C GLU A 733 8.76 -7.76 54.14
N GLU A 734 9.51 -7.48 53.07
CA GLU A 734 10.62 -6.50 53.11
C GLU A 734 10.25 -5.04 52.77
N VAL A 735 9.01 -4.75 52.35
CA VAL A 735 8.56 -3.37 52.01
C VAL A 735 7.71 -2.71 53.11
N VAL A 736 7.28 -3.47 54.11
CA VAL A 736 6.38 -2.99 55.17
C VAL A 736 7.12 -2.07 56.15
N ASP A 737 8.40 -2.32 56.41
CA ASP A 737 9.14 -1.65 57.47
C ASP A 737 9.60 -0.22 57.13
N PRO A 738 10.11 0.11 55.93
CA PRO A 738 10.53 1.47 55.59
C PRO A 738 9.35 2.46 55.50
N VAL A 739 8.19 1.98 55.07
CA VAL A 739 6.97 2.81 54.91
C VAL A 739 6.32 3.07 56.27
N LYS A 740 6.33 2.09 57.17
CA LYS A 740 5.95 2.29 58.58
C LYS A 740 6.89 3.28 59.26
N GLU A 741 8.20 3.14 59.08
CA GLU A 741 9.20 4.01 59.68
C GLU A 741 9.10 5.45 59.16
N TRP A 742 8.73 5.65 57.90
CA TRP A 742 8.47 6.99 57.34
C TRP A 742 7.14 7.59 57.81
N LEU A 743 6.06 6.78 57.91
CA LEU A 743 4.74 7.20 58.40
C LEU A 743 4.77 7.58 59.89
N ASP A 744 5.54 6.83 60.70
CA ASP A 744 5.75 7.12 62.12
C ASP A 744 6.56 8.42 62.33
N LYS A 745 7.44 8.77 61.36
CA LYS A 745 8.33 9.93 61.45
C LYS A 745 7.73 11.23 60.89
N ASN A 746 6.83 11.15 59.91
CA ASN A 746 6.31 12.32 59.20
C ASN A 746 4.80 12.54 59.32
N GLY A 747 4.06 11.56 59.83
CA GLY A 747 2.61 11.63 60.06
C GLY A 747 1.78 11.63 58.75
N PRO A 748 0.58 11.03 58.76
CA PRO A 748 -0.26 10.89 57.56
C PRO A 748 -0.77 12.23 56.99
N LYS A 749 -0.72 13.31 57.78
CA LYS A 749 -1.15 14.65 57.37
C LYS A 749 -0.25 15.27 56.29
N ARG A 750 1.06 15.02 56.35
CA ARG A 750 2.03 15.64 55.43
C ARG A 750 1.94 15.07 54.01
N LEU A 751 1.62 13.78 53.90
CA LEU A 751 1.35 13.13 52.62
C LEU A 751 0.05 13.64 51.97
N ALA A 752 -0.98 13.92 52.78
CA ALA A 752 -2.21 14.53 52.29
C ALA A 752 -2.00 15.98 51.83
N ASP A 753 -1.17 16.75 52.55
CA ASP A 753 -0.83 18.13 52.20
C ASP A 753 -0.01 18.20 50.89
N ASP A 754 0.99 17.32 50.72
CA ASP A 754 1.83 17.28 49.50
C ASP A 754 1.05 16.82 48.27
N VAL A 755 0.12 15.87 48.43
CA VAL A 755 -0.80 15.41 47.38
C VAL A 755 -1.79 16.52 47.02
N SER A 756 -2.34 17.23 48.00
CA SER A 756 -3.27 18.34 47.78
C SER A 756 -2.60 19.51 47.05
N GLU A 757 -1.33 19.81 47.36
CA GLU A 757 -0.57 20.88 46.69
C GLU A 757 -0.24 20.54 45.22
N PHE A 758 0.13 19.29 44.93
CA PHE A 758 0.49 18.82 43.58
C PHE A 758 -0.67 18.91 42.58
N PHE A 759 -1.90 18.64 43.02
CA PHE A 759 -3.10 18.70 42.17
C PHE A 759 -3.80 20.08 42.15
N SER A 760 -3.40 21.01 43.03
CA SER A 760 -4.00 22.36 43.09
C SER A 760 -3.54 23.32 41.96
N LYS A 761 -2.33 23.11 41.41
CA LYS A 761 -1.73 24.01 40.40
C LYS A 761 -2.40 23.92 39.01
N PRO A 762 -2.64 22.73 38.44
CA PRO A 762 -3.32 22.61 37.14
C PRO A 762 -4.78 23.07 37.20
N THR A 763 -5.45 22.77 38.31
CA THR A 763 -6.87 23.07 38.53
C THR A 763 -7.15 24.58 38.60
N LYS A 764 -6.24 25.36 39.21
CA LYS A 764 -6.33 26.84 39.22
C LYS A 764 -6.15 27.46 37.83
N GLN A 765 -5.30 26.89 36.97
CA GLN A 765 -5.15 27.33 35.58
C GLN A 765 -6.39 27.00 34.73
N PHE A 766 -6.99 25.83 34.94
CA PHE A 766 -8.17 25.38 34.20
C PHE A 766 -9.44 26.18 34.56
N ILE A 767 -9.66 26.48 35.85
CA ILE A 767 -10.84 27.25 36.31
C ILE A 767 -10.76 28.73 35.88
N GLY A 768 -9.56 29.29 35.72
CA GLY A 768 -9.36 30.68 35.29
C GLY A 768 -9.81 31.00 33.86
N HIS A 769 -10.08 29.98 33.03
CA HIS A 769 -10.52 30.13 31.63
C HIS A 769 -12.03 30.31 31.46
N PHE A 770 -12.82 30.11 32.50
CA PHE A 770 -14.25 30.37 32.44
C PHE A 770 -14.50 31.84 32.79
N GLU A 771 -15.31 32.56 32.02
CA GLU A 771 -15.64 33.96 32.35
C GLU A 771 -16.87 34.07 33.28
N ASN A 772 -17.68 33.01 33.36
CA ASN A 772 -18.91 32.96 34.15
C ASN A 772 -18.63 32.46 35.58
N ASP A 773 -18.82 33.33 36.57
CA ASP A 773 -18.52 33.05 37.98
C ASP A 773 -19.43 31.98 38.61
N GLU A 774 -20.66 31.82 38.13
CA GLU A 774 -21.56 30.75 38.61
C GLU A 774 -21.13 29.37 38.10
N LEU A 775 -20.55 29.33 36.89
CA LEU A 775 -19.96 28.10 36.32
C LEU A 775 -18.65 27.73 37.03
N LYS A 776 -17.81 28.73 37.37
CA LYS A 776 -16.59 28.50 38.16
C LYS A 776 -16.92 27.85 39.50
N ASP A 777 -17.93 28.34 40.21
CA ASP A 777 -18.31 27.81 41.51
C ASP A 777 -18.94 26.42 41.42
N LYS A 778 -19.75 26.13 40.39
CA LYS A 778 -20.29 24.78 40.17
C LYS A 778 -19.20 23.76 39.82
N VAL A 779 -18.26 24.11 38.93
CA VAL A 779 -17.13 23.24 38.57
C VAL A 779 -16.24 23.01 39.79
N LYS A 780 -15.94 24.05 40.57
CA LYS A 780 -15.15 23.93 41.81
C LYS A 780 -15.82 23.06 42.88
N THR A 781 -17.15 23.07 42.93
CA THR A 781 -17.92 22.27 43.90
C THR A 781 -18.00 20.79 43.48
N GLU A 782 -18.25 20.51 42.20
CA GLU A 782 -18.30 19.13 41.68
C GLU A 782 -16.91 18.46 41.66
N PHE A 783 -15.86 19.20 41.31
CA PHE A 783 -14.50 18.64 41.25
C PHE A 783 -13.95 18.25 42.64
N ASN A 784 -14.37 18.96 43.70
CA ASN A 784 -13.96 18.68 45.08
C ASN A 784 -14.88 17.70 45.82
N ARG A 785 -16.02 17.32 45.23
CA ARG A 785 -17.04 16.45 45.83
C ARG A 785 -16.55 15.03 46.16
N PRO A 786 -15.73 14.37 45.32
CA PRO A 786 -15.20 13.04 45.63
C PRO A 786 -14.17 13.07 46.76
N PHE A 787 -13.42 14.17 46.91
CA PHE A 787 -12.34 14.30 47.88
C PHE A 787 -12.84 14.57 49.30
N LYS A 788 -13.92 15.35 49.42
CA LYS A 788 -14.62 15.56 50.69
C LYS A 788 -15.27 14.27 51.23
N GLN A 789 -15.72 13.39 50.33
CA GLN A 789 -16.21 12.05 50.68
C GLN A 789 -15.09 11.11 51.14
N LEU A 790 -13.84 11.36 50.76
CA LEU A 790 -12.67 10.60 51.20
C LEU A 790 -12.18 11.02 52.59
N GLU A 791 -12.32 12.30 52.96
CA GLU A 791 -12.04 12.79 54.32
C GLU A 791 -13.02 12.22 55.35
N ASP A 792 -14.30 12.07 55.00
CA ASP A 792 -15.35 11.54 55.90
C ASP A 792 -15.24 10.02 56.19
N VAL A 793 -14.44 9.28 55.41
CA VAL A 793 -14.26 7.81 55.55
C VAL A 793 -13.08 7.45 56.47
N LEU A 794 -12.28 8.42 56.92
CA LEU A 794 -11.07 8.22 57.71
C LEU A 794 -11.29 8.18 59.24
N GLU A 795 -12.39 7.58 59.72
CA GLU A 795 -12.49 7.13 61.12
C GLU A 795 -12.15 5.63 61.22
N LYS A 796 -10.93 5.37 61.70
CA LYS A 796 -10.18 4.11 61.64
C LYS A 796 -10.88 2.84 62.14
N ASP A 797 -11.88 2.92 63.04
CA ASP A 797 -12.33 1.74 63.78
C ASP A 797 -13.62 1.08 63.24
N LYS A 798 -14.29 1.64 62.23
CA LYS A 798 -15.50 1.04 61.63
C LYS A 798 -15.25 0.25 60.34
N VAL A 799 -14.18 0.56 59.60
CA VAL A 799 -13.91 0.01 58.26
C VAL A 799 -13.54 -1.47 58.31
N GLU A 800 -12.75 -1.91 59.30
CA GLU A 800 -12.33 -3.31 59.39
C GLU A 800 -13.49 -4.26 59.72
N SER A 801 -14.46 -3.80 60.51
CA SER A 801 -15.62 -4.63 60.90
C SER A 801 -16.63 -4.83 59.76
N GLU A 802 -16.86 -3.80 58.93
CA GLU A 802 -17.77 -3.89 57.78
C GLU A 802 -17.10 -4.52 56.55
N LEU A 803 -15.78 -4.38 56.38
CA LEU A 803 -15.06 -5.04 55.29
C LEU A 803 -15.13 -6.57 55.43
N LYS A 804 -14.96 -7.09 56.66
CA LYS A 804 -15.10 -8.52 56.95
C LYS A 804 -16.53 -9.02 56.73
N ARG A 805 -17.52 -8.20 57.11
CA ARG A 805 -18.95 -8.50 56.96
C ARG A 805 -19.44 -8.46 55.51
N LEU A 806 -18.84 -7.60 54.68
CA LEU A 806 -19.12 -7.47 53.25
C LEU A 806 -18.42 -8.58 52.45
N GLN A 807 -17.20 -8.96 52.80
CA GLN A 807 -16.47 -10.07 52.17
C GLN A 807 -17.21 -11.40 52.32
N ASP A 808 -17.78 -11.66 53.50
CA ASP A 808 -18.57 -12.87 53.75
C ASP A 808 -19.93 -12.86 53.02
N ARG A 809 -20.53 -11.68 52.80
CA ARG A 809 -21.82 -11.54 52.08
C ARG A 809 -21.67 -11.57 50.55
N VAL A 810 -20.52 -11.17 50.01
CA VAL A 810 -20.25 -11.18 48.56
C VAL A 810 -19.99 -12.60 48.05
N LYS A 811 -19.41 -13.48 48.87
CA LYS A 811 -19.14 -14.88 48.47
C LYS A 811 -20.39 -15.73 48.24
N GLU A 812 -21.54 -15.39 48.84
CA GLU A 812 -22.73 -16.27 48.80
C GLU A 812 -23.97 -15.71 48.06
N SER A 813 -23.97 -14.46 47.59
CA SER A 813 -25.20 -13.84 47.06
C SER A 813 -25.55 -14.25 45.62
N LYS A 814 -26.31 -15.35 45.47
CA LYS A 814 -27.00 -15.78 44.21
C LYS A 814 -27.95 -14.71 43.62
N THR A 815 -28.27 -13.67 44.39
CA THR A 815 -29.12 -12.55 43.98
C THR A 815 -28.37 -11.57 43.07
N ILE A 816 -27.07 -11.37 43.24
CA ILE A 816 -26.26 -10.46 42.40
C ILE A 816 -26.13 -11.00 40.97
N LYS A 817 -25.88 -12.31 40.81
CA LYS A 817 -25.88 -12.97 39.48
C LYS A 817 -27.25 -12.92 38.78
N ARG A 818 -28.36 -12.93 39.53
CA ARG A 818 -29.72 -12.77 38.95
C ARG A 818 -30.05 -11.34 38.56
N VAL A 819 -29.49 -10.34 39.26
CA VAL A 819 -29.68 -8.93 38.94
C VAL A 819 -28.82 -8.53 37.75
N GLN A 820 -27.56 -8.98 37.65
CA GLN A 820 -26.71 -8.79 36.45
C GLN A 820 -27.36 -9.37 35.19
N ASN A 821 -27.86 -10.61 35.24
CA ASN A 821 -28.55 -11.22 34.09
C ASN A 821 -29.89 -10.54 33.73
N LYS A 822 -30.54 -9.85 34.69
CA LYS A 822 -31.75 -9.05 34.42
C LYS A 822 -31.40 -7.69 33.81
N VAL A 823 -30.32 -7.05 34.27
CA VAL A 823 -29.83 -5.77 33.76
C VAL A 823 -29.30 -5.91 32.34
N GLU A 824 -28.54 -6.97 32.04
CA GLU A 824 -28.08 -7.24 30.67
C GLU A 824 -29.23 -7.56 29.70
N LYS A 825 -30.27 -8.27 30.17
CA LYS A 825 -31.42 -8.64 29.33
C LYS A 825 -32.33 -7.44 29.03
N GLU A 826 -32.44 -6.49 29.97
CA GLU A 826 -33.22 -5.27 29.76
C GLU A 826 -32.43 -4.18 29.03
N ALA A 827 -31.09 -4.12 29.18
CA ALA A 827 -30.21 -3.31 28.33
C ALA A 827 -30.27 -3.76 26.86
N LYS A 828 -30.26 -5.08 26.59
CA LYS A 828 -30.47 -5.65 25.24
C LYS A 828 -31.87 -5.41 24.67
N ARG A 829 -32.88 -5.15 25.51
CA ARG A 829 -34.25 -4.82 25.09
C ARG A 829 -34.42 -3.33 24.78
N ILE A 830 -33.77 -2.46 25.55
CA ILE A 830 -33.76 -1.00 25.35
C ILE A 830 -32.98 -0.64 24.07
N PHE A 831 -31.83 -1.27 23.82
CA PHE A 831 -31.07 -1.08 22.58
C PHE A 831 -31.84 -1.50 21.31
N LYS A 832 -32.78 -2.44 21.42
CA LYS A 832 -33.62 -2.87 20.28
C LYS A 832 -34.82 -1.94 19.99
N ILE A 833 -35.17 -1.07 20.94
CA ILE A 833 -36.24 -0.06 20.78
C ILE A 833 -35.67 1.26 20.24
N PHE A 834 -34.39 1.54 20.51
CA PHE A 834 -33.74 2.78 20.09
C PHE A 834 -33.05 2.75 18.72
N GLY A 835 -33.04 1.61 18.02
CA GLY A 835 -32.63 1.53 16.62
C GLY A 835 -31.15 1.82 16.41
#